data_AF-A0A3N2PYF2-F1
#
_entry.id   AF-A0A3N2PYF2-F1
#
_cell.length_a   1.000
_cell.length_b   1.000
_cell.length_c   1.000
_cell.angle_alpha   90.00
_cell.angle_beta   90.00
_cell.angle_gamma   90.00
#
_symmetry.space_group_name_H-M   'P 1'
#
loop_
_entity.id
_entity.type
_entity.pdbx_description
1 polymer ?
#
loop_
_entity_poly.entity_id
_entity_poly.type
_entity_poly.pdbx_seq_one_letter_code
_entity_poly.pdbx_strand_id
1 'polypeptide(L)'
;MAVLNPPAILRLLGTGASSSSSSTSSTSPSGPSLFGRNSRAWARARPTRILAAAVAAAFLVAYLLLGSSFLATGPYLGSTTDLDLSPNRFADGSDRELELHSHDHDHDHDHDDSHTPLWIEPPWIEPSGEDPAPPPFTPLPPVNPPAPFTPASPPLDEPRPISGAGSPPQNQPPPPAPAPAPAPDDGGTTSDTASDTALKCVSHVQWMRTRPGPNSEGKRRFPHMRPPPHCRTFTLPELESLIAEVKTAIRDPDLARLFENAYPMTLDTMVRWRGYANESDPDTGESRVTDQELAYVVTGDIDAMWLRDSASQIYSYLPLLRASSDPDSLASLWRGIINAHARYITISPYCHSFQPPPESGIPPTKNGAYHLNHPNPPYDPVKVFDCKWELDSLASFLQISVAYHDKTGDVGFFQKYRWVEAVDAAVRAAGAMRRGTYDADGKVQHSAWTFTGWTDRGSETLTNDGLGNPCKENGMVRTAFRPSDDATIFQFLVPANMMFAAYLDSAADIMAALDGELAQNLTSTMRDMAFGIRRGIDKDAVVPRPGFGDVYAYEVDGYGGTNLMDDANVPSLLAMPLWNYTGVDPARDYHAIYRNTRRFVLSEANPYFMKGPVLSAVGGPHVGPGKAWPMAAVIAGLTAFEPMSGLDEAELEEEVDTQMGMLLGSTTNAGVLHESVNSWSGEDFTRSWFGWPNGLFGELILRMRDYQEGRGRGQGQAMEGLLAKSWQ
;
A
#
# COMPACT_ATOMS: atom_id res chain seq x y z
N MET A 1 36.64 -22.31 -34.93
CA MET A 1 36.53 -23.62 -35.62
C MET A 1 35.06 -24.03 -35.45
N ALA A 2 34.17 -24.07 -36.44
CA ALA A 2 34.30 -24.37 -37.89
C ALA A 2 34.82 -25.81 -38.11
N VAL A 3 34.24 -26.69 -38.93
CA VAL A 3 33.32 -26.58 -40.11
C VAL A 3 32.39 -27.84 -40.09
N LEU A 4 31.06 -27.89 -40.35
CA LEU A 4 30.11 -27.38 -41.37
C LEU A 4 30.02 -28.14 -42.73
N ASN A 5 28.78 -28.47 -43.16
CA ASN A 5 28.36 -28.69 -44.56
C ASN A 5 28.87 -29.96 -45.32
N PRO A 6 28.29 -30.35 -46.48
CA PRO A 6 27.32 -29.62 -47.32
C PRO A 6 25.98 -30.33 -47.72
N PRO A 7 24.99 -29.58 -48.25
CA PRO A 7 23.73 -30.08 -48.84
C PRO A 7 23.72 -30.05 -50.39
N ALA A 8 22.64 -30.54 -51.04
CA ALA A 8 21.86 -29.88 -52.12
C ALA A 8 21.07 -30.85 -53.05
N ILE A 9 20.22 -30.25 -53.92
CA ILE A 9 19.55 -30.80 -55.14
C ILE A 9 18.28 -31.68 -54.89
N LEU A 10 17.24 -31.72 -55.74
CA LEU A 10 16.42 -30.75 -56.52
C LEU A 10 15.31 -31.55 -57.28
N ARG A 11 14.06 -31.06 -57.37
CA ARG A 11 13.06 -31.29 -58.47
C ARG A 11 12.67 -32.73 -58.93
N LEU A 12 11.37 -33.08 -58.89
CA LEU A 12 10.46 -33.27 -60.07
C LEU A 12 9.09 -33.96 -59.76
N LEU A 13 8.01 -33.34 -60.26
CA LEU A 13 6.73 -33.86 -60.86
C LEU A 13 5.90 -35.05 -60.30
N GLY A 14 4.59 -34.77 -60.12
CA GLY A 14 3.45 -35.58 -60.61
C GLY A 14 2.74 -36.54 -59.63
N THR A 15 1.49 -36.99 -59.83
CA THR A 15 0.37 -36.58 -60.74
C THR A 15 -0.94 -37.29 -60.33
N GLY A 16 -2.12 -36.71 -60.59
CA GLY A 16 -3.46 -37.32 -60.40
C GLY A 16 -4.29 -36.63 -59.28
N ALA A 17 -5.58 -36.28 -59.39
CA ALA A 17 -6.77 -36.92 -59.99
C ALA A 17 -7.30 -38.13 -59.20
N SER A 18 -8.59 -38.32 -58.89
CA SER A 18 -9.83 -37.50 -58.99
C SER A 18 -10.93 -38.17 -58.10
N SER A 19 -12.25 -37.92 -58.07
CA SER A 19 -13.26 -37.16 -58.86
C SER A 19 -14.62 -37.11 -58.09
N SER A 20 -15.62 -36.36 -58.59
CA SER A 20 -17.10 -36.58 -58.40
C SER A 20 -17.75 -36.43 -57.00
N SER A 21 -19.07 -36.13 -56.84
CA SER A 21 -20.08 -35.45 -57.69
C SER A 21 -21.40 -35.20 -56.92
N SER A 22 -22.27 -34.30 -57.44
CA SER A 22 -23.76 -34.35 -57.43
C SER A 22 -24.59 -34.35 -56.13
N SER A 23 -25.83 -33.81 -56.05
CA SER A 23 -26.56 -32.80 -56.84
C SER A 23 -27.98 -32.52 -56.23
N THR A 24 -28.66 -31.45 -56.70
CA THR A 24 -30.15 -31.29 -56.80
C THR A 24 -31.02 -31.22 -55.52
N SER A 25 -32.17 -30.51 -55.47
CA SER A 25 -32.87 -29.62 -56.45
C SER A 25 -34.01 -28.77 -55.84
N SER A 26 -34.40 -27.70 -56.55
CA SER A 26 -35.78 -27.12 -56.66
C SER A 26 -36.43 -26.44 -55.42
N THR A 27 -37.34 -25.43 -55.52
CA THR A 27 -38.09 -24.85 -56.67
C THR A 27 -38.43 -23.35 -56.46
N SER A 28 -38.83 -22.65 -57.53
CA SER A 28 -39.32 -21.24 -57.59
C SER A 28 -40.89 -21.17 -57.46
N PRO A 29 -41.68 -20.08 -57.72
CA PRO A 29 -41.36 -18.75 -58.33
C PRO A 29 -42.16 -17.48 -57.89
N SER A 30 -41.77 -16.32 -58.47
CA SER A 30 -42.60 -15.17 -58.96
C SER A 30 -43.47 -14.28 -58.04
N GLY A 31 -43.50 -12.96 -58.34
CA GLY A 31 -44.63 -12.05 -57.99
C GLY A 31 -44.20 -10.60 -57.64
N PRO A 32 -44.70 -9.51 -58.29
CA PRO A 32 -44.07 -8.18 -58.13
C PRO A 32 -44.98 -6.96 -57.80
N SER A 33 -44.29 -5.90 -57.32
CA SER A 33 -44.51 -4.47 -57.65
C SER A 33 -45.55 -3.60 -56.91
N LEU A 34 -45.26 -2.29 -57.00
CA LEU A 34 -46.13 -1.10 -56.83
C LEU A 34 -46.68 -0.74 -55.44
N PHE A 35 -46.27 0.44 -54.96
CA PHE A 35 -47.12 1.31 -54.15
C PHE A 35 -47.18 2.71 -54.76
N GLY A 36 -48.40 3.22 -54.94
CA GLY A 36 -48.66 4.57 -55.46
C GLY A 36 -48.76 5.62 -54.35
N ARG A 37 -48.84 6.89 -54.76
CA ARG A 37 -49.10 8.04 -53.88
C ARG A 37 -50.35 7.83 -53.02
N ASN A 38 -50.36 8.41 -51.82
CA ASN A 38 -51.61 8.73 -51.15
C ASN A 38 -51.55 10.14 -50.51
N SER A 39 -52.70 10.79 -50.32
CA SER A 39 -52.73 12.23 -50.03
C SER A 39 -53.90 12.69 -49.14
N ARG A 40 -53.56 13.58 -48.19
CA ARG A 40 -54.42 14.55 -47.49
C ARG A 40 -55.42 14.07 -46.40
N ALA A 41 -55.17 14.65 -45.22
CA ALA A 41 -56.13 15.31 -44.32
C ALA A 41 -56.92 14.48 -43.26
N TRP A 42 -57.60 15.22 -42.37
CA TRP A 42 -58.19 14.83 -41.06
C TRP A 42 -57.13 14.53 -39.98
N ALA A 43 -56.75 15.39 -39.02
CA ALA A 43 -57.19 16.68 -38.46
C ALA A 43 -57.99 16.64 -37.13
N ARG A 44 -57.34 17.19 -36.06
CA ARG A 44 -57.88 17.62 -34.74
C ARG A 44 -58.35 16.50 -33.78
N ALA A 45 -58.22 16.63 -32.44
CA ALA A 45 -57.39 17.51 -31.58
C ALA A 45 -57.52 17.07 -30.09
N ARG A 46 -56.57 17.46 -29.23
CA ARG A 46 -56.82 18.18 -27.94
C ARG A 46 -55.50 18.56 -27.20
N PRO A 47 -55.49 19.59 -26.33
CA PRO A 47 -54.27 20.09 -25.70
C PRO A 47 -54.19 19.78 -24.19
N THR A 48 -53.21 18.96 -23.77
CA THR A 48 -52.91 18.71 -22.35
C THR A 48 -51.42 18.65 -21.99
N ARG A 49 -50.50 18.64 -22.98
CA ARG A 49 -49.05 18.45 -22.72
C ARG A 49 -48.26 19.71 -22.35
N ILE A 50 -48.79 20.91 -22.61
CA ILE A 50 -48.04 22.17 -22.38
C ILE A 50 -47.96 22.53 -20.88
N LEU A 51 -49.04 22.30 -20.12
CA LEU A 51 -49.07 22.67 -18.70
C LEU A 51 -48.13 21.80 -17.84
N ALA A 52 -48.04 20.51 -18.15
CA ALA A 52 -47.14 19.59 -17.46
C ALA A 52 -45.65 19.94 -17.66
N ALA A 53 -45.27 20.35 -18.88
CA ALA A 53 -43.91 20.79 -19.19
C ALA A 53 -43.53 22.07 -18.44
N ALA A 54 -44.45 23.04 -18.34
CA ALA A 54 -44.23 24.27 -17.59
C ALA A 54 -44.05 24.02 -16.08
N VAL A 55 -44.85 23.11 -15.49
CA VAL A 55 -44.72 22.72 -14.09
C VAL A 55 -43.40 21.97 -13.84
N ALA A 56 -43.01 21.04 -14.72
CA ALA A 56 -41.74 20.32 -14.60
C ALA A 56 -40.53 21.27 -14.68
N ALA A 57 -40.54 22.25 -15.60
CA ALA A 57 -39.49 23.26 -15.71
C ALA A 57 -39.43 24.16 -14.46
N ALA A 58 -40.58 24.57 -13.91
CA ALA A 58 -40.64 25.35 -12.67
C ALA A 58 -40.09 24.58 -11.46
N PHE A 59 -40.38 23.28 -11.34
CA PHE A 59 -39.77 22.44 -10.31
C PHE A 59 -38.26 22.26 -10.49
N LEU A 60 -37.78 22.11 -11.73
CA LEU A 60 -36.34 21.98 -12.00
C LEU A 60 -35.58 23.27 -11.64
N VAL A 61 -36.13 24.43 -12.00
CA VAL A 61 -35.56 25.74 -11.64
C VAL A 61 -35.63 26.00 -10.13
N ALA A 62 -36.73 25.62 -9.46
CA ALA A 62 -36.83 25.71 -8.01
C ALA A 62 -35.83 24.78 -7.30
N TYR A 63 -35.60 23.56 -7.81
CA TYR A 63 -34.62 22.63 -7.26
C TYR A 63 -33.19 23.14 -7.44
N LEU A 64 -32.87 23.75 -8.59
CA LEU A 64 -31.56 24.39 -8.82
C LEU A 64 -31.36 25.64 -7.94
N LEU A 65 -32.39 26.47 -7.76
CA LEU A 65 -32.28 27.69 -6.94
C LEU A 65 -32.29 27.42 -5.42
N LEU A 66 -32.88 26.32 -4.96
CA LEU A 66 -32.87 25.92 -3.55
C LEU A 66 -31.73 24.94 -3.20
N GLY A 67 -31.19 24.20 -4.19
CA GLY A 67 -30.02 23.33 -4.00
C GLY A 67 -28.71 24.09 -3.77
N SER A 68 -28.60 25.32 -4.29
CA SER A 68 -27.41 26.18 -4.18
C SER A 68 -27.12 26.74 -2.77
N SER A 69 -27.78 26.25 -1.73
CA SER A 69 -27.53 26.66 -0.33
C SER A 69 -27.29 25.50 0.63
N PHE A 70 -27.09 24.28 0.11
CA PHE A 70 -26.74 23.07 0.89
C PHE A 70 -25.58 22.26 0.26
N LEU A 71 -24.71 22.93 -0.51
CA LEU A 71 -23.50 22.35 -1.11
C LEU A 71 -22.24 23.19 -0.82
N ALA A 72 -22.03 23.48 0.46
CA ALA A 72 -20.76 23.94 1.02
C ALA A 72 -20.52 23.24 2.37
N THR A 73 -19.24 23.04 2.74
CA THR A 73 -18.82 22.40 4.00
C THR A 73 -19.42 21.01 4.30
N GLY A 74 -19.31 20.09 3.34
CA GLY A 74 -19.21 18.66 3.66
C GLY A 74 -17.72 18.25 3.74
N PRO A 75 -17.34 17.27 4.57
CA PRO A 75 -15.98 16.72 4.52
C PRO A 75 -15.76 15.99 3.19
N TYR A 76 -14.55 16.12 2.62
CA TYR A 76 -14.11 15.29 1.50
C TYR A 76 -13.95 13.84 1.99
N LEU A 77 -14.98 13.02 1.75
CA LEU A 77 -14.94 11.57 1.89
C LEU A 77 -14.30 11.00 0.62
N GLY A 78 -12.99 10.75 0.67
CA GLY A 78 -12.21 10.34 -0.51
C GLY A 78 -10.82 9.75 -0.20
N SER A 79 -10.25 10.02 0.98
CA SER A 79 -9.34 9.06 1.62
C SER A 79 -10.14 8.22 2.63
N THR A 80 -9.81 6.94 2.73
CA THR A 80 -10.50 5.95 3.56
C THR A 80 -9.90 5.81 4.95
N THR A 81 -8.76 6.47 5.20
CA THR A 81 -7.87 6.25 6.35
C THR A 81 -7.40 7.53 7.06
N ASP A 82 -7.30 8.66 6.35
CA ASP A 82 -6.41 9.74 6.81
C ASP A 82 -7.08 10.75 7.76
N LEU A 83 -6.52 10.85 8.96
CA LEU A 83 -6.74 12.00 9.85
C LEU A 83 -5.76 13.13 9.51
N ASP A 84 -6.06 13.87 8.44
CA ASP A 84 -5.37 15.12 8.07
C ASP A 84 -5.29 16.09 9.26
N LEU A 85 -4.06 16.46 9.62
CA LEU A 85 -3.73 17.41 10.71
C LEU A 85 -3.02 18.67 10.20
N SER A 86 -3.03 18.93 8.89
CA SER A 86 -2.47 20.16 8.33
C SER A 86 -3.18 21.40 8.93
N PRO A 87 -2.47 22.50 9.24
CA PRO A 87 -3.09 23.66 9.91
C PRO A 87 -4.22 24.34 9.11
N ASN A 88 -4.20 24.18 7.78
CA ASN A 88 -4.92 25.04 6.83
C ASN A 88 -6.35 24.59 6.50
N ARG A 89 -7.11 24.16 7.53
CA ARG A 89 -8.58 24.03 7.48
C ARG A 89 -9.35 24.72 8.62
N PHE A 90 -8.66 25.42 9.52
CA PHE A 90 -9.30 26.15 10.63
C PHE A 90 -8.76 27.59 10.81
N ALA A 91 -8.83 28.39 9.75
CA ALA A 91 -8.66 29.84 9.84
C ALA A 91 -9.60 30.59 8.89
N ASP A 92 -10.07 31.73 9.37
CA ASP A 92 -10.75 32.84 8.70
C ASP A 92 -12.00 32.57 7.83
N GLY A 93 -13.15 32.89 8.43
CA GLY A 93 -14.35 33.30 7.70
C GLY A 93 -14.67 34.75 8.03
N SER A 94 -13.99 35.70 7.38
CA SER A 94 -14.31 37.13 7.45
C SER A 94 -14.06 37.83 6.11
N ASP A 95 -14.96 38.75 5.75
CA ASP A 95 -14.88 39.47 4.48
C ASP A 95 -13.73 40.48 4.49
N ARG A 96 -12.80 40.36 3.53
CA ARG A 96 -11.92 41.44 3.11
C ARG A 96 -11.82 41.52 1.60
N GLU A 97 -12.27 42.65 1.06
CA GLU A 97 -12.10 43.02 -0.34
C GLU A 97 -10.61 43.19 -0.66
N LEU A 98 -10.17 42.60 -1.77
CA LEU A 98 -8.82 42.79 -2.31
C LEU A 98 -8.80 44.01 -3.23
N GLU A 99 -8.48 45.19 -2.69
CA GLU A 99 -8.13 46.35 -3.50
C GLU A 99 -6.82 46.09 -4.25
N LEU A 100 -6.88 46.12 -5.58
CA LEU A 100 -5.73 46.00 -6.47
C LEU A 100 -4.91 47.30 -6.47
N HIS A 101 -3.85 47.37 -5.67
CA HIS A 101 -2.82 48.39 -5.84
C HIS A 101 -1.68 47.90 -6.72
N SER A 102 -1.69 48.34 -7.98
CA SER A 102 -0.52 48.38 -8.84
C SER A 102 0.53 49.35 -8.26
N HIS A 103 1.80 48.95 -8.27
CA HIS A 103 2.93 49.87 -8.18
C HIS A 103 3.90 49.53 -9.30
N ASP A 104 4.03 50.45 -10.25
CA ASP A 104 5.13 50.48 -11.20
C ASP A 104 6.43 50.77 -10.45
N HIS A 105 7.53 50.16 -10.89
CA HIS A 105 8.86 50.71 -10.66
C HIS A 105 9.73 50.45 -11.89
N ASP A 106 9.83 51.48 -12.73
CA ASP A 106 10.88 51.56 -13.75
C ASP A 106 12.25 51.53 -13.08
N HIS A 107 13.18 50.78 -13.67
CA HIS A 107 14.60 51.11 -13.59
C HIS A 107 15.32 50.59 -14.84
N ASP A 108 15.63 51.51 -15.76
CA ASP A 108 16.57 51.25 -16.86
C ASP A 108 17.94 50.85 -16.30
N HIS A 109 18.57 49.85 -16.93
CA HIS A 109 20.02 49.86 -17.13
C HIS A 109 20.41 49.08 -18.39
N ASP A 110 21.19 49.74 -19.25
CA ASP A 110 21.62 49.28 -20.56
C ASP A 110 22.78 48.28 -20.55
N HIS A 111 22.99 47.69 -21.74
CA HIS A 111 24.19 46.99 -22.23
C HIS A 111 24.46 45.53 -21.81
N ASP A 112 24.01 44.63 -22.70
CA ASP A 112 24.89 43.96 -23.68
C ASP A 112 26.05 43.09 -23.15
N ASP A 113 25.87 41.77 -23.21
CA ASP A 113 26.80 40.94 -23.99
C ASP A 113 26.09 39.70 -24.58
N SER A 114 26.71 39.09 -25.59
CA SER A 114 26.08 38.10 -26.48
C SER A 114 26.22 36.64 -26.02
N HIS A 115 25.21 35.81 -26.30
CA HIS A 115 25.37 34.44 -26.83
C HIS A 115 24.03 33.77 -27.20
N THR A 116 23.89 33.35 -28.46
CA THR A 116 22.75 32.52 -28.94
C THR A 116 23.24 31.21 -29.57
N PRO A 117 22.66 30.06 -29.19
CA PRO A 117 22.65 28.84 -30.00
C PRO A 117 21.40 28.80 -30.89
N LEU A 118 21.52 28.25 -32.11
CA LEU A 118 20.38 28.14 -33.03
C LEU A 118 19.47 26.97 -32.65
N TRP A 119 18.15 27.22 -32.67
CA TRP A 119 17.14 26.18 -32.84
C TRP A 119 16.65 26.16 -34.29
N ILE A 120 16.61 24.99 -34.89
CA ILE A 120 16.15 24.78 -36.28
C ILE A 120 14.75 24.18 -36.21
N GLU A 121 13.75 24.91 -36.71
CA GLU A 121 12.39 24.38 -36.83
C GLU A 121 12.29 23.36 -37.99
N PRO A 122 11.60 22.22 -37.81
CA PRO A 122 11.21 21.35 -38.91
C PRO A 122 10.04 21.98 -39.69
N PRO A 123 10.01 21.90 -41.04
CA PRO A 123 8.99 22.56 -41.84
C PRO A 123 7.63 21.87 -41.73
N TRP A 124 6.59 22.69 -41.58
CA TRP A 124 5.19 22.26 -41.64
C TRP A 124 4.83 21.77 -43.06
N ILE A 125 4.08 20.66 -43.15
CA ILE A 125 3.52 20.14 -44.40
C ILE A 125 2.03 20.46 -44.43
N GLU A 126 1.60 21.23 -45.43
CA GLU A 126 0.16 21.47 -45.68
C GLU A 126 -0.48 20.23 -46.36
N PRO A 127 -1.58 19.68 -45.81
CA PRO A 127 -2.41 18.72 -46.52
C PRO A 127 -3.39 19.45 -47.45
N SER A 128 -3.04 19.55 -48.73
CA SER A 128 -4.00 19.97 -49.77
C SER A 128 -4.79 18.76 -50.29
N GLY A 129 -6.09 18.70 -49.98
CA GLY A 129 -6.99 17.64 -50.44
C GLY A 129 -8.41 17.79 -49.90
N GLU A 130 -9.41 17.68 -50.77
CA GLU A 130 -10.82 17.72 -50.40
C GLU A 130 -11.32 16.32 -50.00
N ASP A 131 -11.52 16.07 -48.70
CA ASP A 131 -12.24 14.88 -48.24
C ASP A 131 -13.77 15.17 -48.14
N PRO A 132 -14.64 14.30 -48.67
CA PRO A 132 -16.08 14.55 -48.71
C PRO A 132 -16.74 14.39 -47.34
N ALA A 133 -17.70 15.28 -47.04
CA ALA A 133 -18.40 15.29 -45.76
C ALA A 133 -19.13 13.95 -45.46
N PRO A 134 -19.08 13.45 -44.20
CA PRO A 134 -19.75 12.21 -43.83
C PRO A 134 -21.28 12.31 -43.90
N PRO A 135 -22.00 11.23 -44.22
CA PRO A 135 -23.45 11.23 -44.30
C PRO A 135 -24.09 11.45 -42.92
N PRO A 136 -25.27 12.09 -42.84
CA PRO A 136 -25.93 12.37 -41.56
C PRO A 136 -26.39 11.08 -40.87
N PHE A 137 -26.13 10.99 -39.56
CA PHE A 137 -26.56 9.88 -38.72
C PHE A 137 -28.10 9.71 -38.73
N THR A 138 -28.57 8.55 -39.19
CA THR A 138 -29.95 8.11 -38.96
C THR A 138 -30.06 7.46 -37.58
N PRO A 139 -30.90 7.96 -36.66
CA PRO A 139 -31.08 7.32 -35.35
C PRO A 139 -31.79 5.96 -35.50
N LEU A 140 -31.30 4.96 -34.77
CA LEU A 140 -31.95 3.66 -34.64
C LEU A 140 -33.28 3.79 -33.86
N PRO A 141 -34.30 2.96 -34.15
CA PRO A 141 -35.51 2.92 -33.34
C PRO A 141 -35.21 2.42 -31.91
N PRO A 142 -35.96 2.87 -30.90
CA PRO A 142 -35.71 2.48 -29.51
C PRO A 142 -35.96 0.98 -29.30
N VAL A 143 -34.98 0.29 -28.72
CA VAL A 143 -35.13 -1.08 -28.22
C VAL A 143 -35.80 -1.01 -26.85
N ASN A 144 -36.97 -1.65 -26.70
CA ASN A 144 -37.61 -1.76 -25.40
C ASN A 144 -36.80 -2.69 -24.48
N PRO A 145 -36.64 -2.38 -23.18
CA PRO A 145 -36.01 -3.28 -22.23
C PRO A 145 -36.84 -4.57 -22.07
N PRO A 146 -36.20 -5.73 -21.80
CA PRO A 146 -36.93 -6.96 -21.50
C PRO A 146 -37.70 -6.83 -20.18
N ALA A 147 -38.89 -7.43 -20.12
CA ALA A 147 -39.70 -7.46 -18.91
C ALA A 147 -39.05 -8.34 -17.81
N PRO A 148 -39.17 -7.98 -16.52
CA PRO A 148 -38.61 -8.79 -15.44
C PRO A 148 -39.32 -10.15 -15.31
N PHE A 149 -38.53 -11.21 -15.18
CA PHE A 149 -39.04 -12.55 -14.89
C PHE A 149 -39.49 -12.68 -13.44
N THR A 150 -40.70 -13.20 -13.21
CA THR A 150 -41.23 -13.55 -11.89
C THR A 150 -41.35 -15.07 -11.73
N PRO A 151 -40.64 -15.69 -10.78
CA PRO A 151 -40.94 -17.06 -10.35
C PRO A 151 -42.23 -17.09 -9.55
N ALA A 152 -43.12 -18.05 -9.82
CA ALA A 152 -44.36 -18.23 -9.08
C ALA A 152 -44.28 -19.45 -8.14
N SER A 153 -44.81 -19.30 -6.92
CA SER A 153 -45.01 -20.38 -5.95
C SER A 153 -46.47 -20.40 -5.47
N PRO A 154 -47.07 -21.58 -5.19
CA PRO A 154 -48.50 -21.72 -4.87
C PRO A 154 -48.85 -21.36 -3.41
N PRO A 155 -50.14 -21.12 -3.10
CA PRO A 155 -50.59 -20.64 -1.79
C PRO A 155 -50.87 -21.74 -0.76
N LEU A 156 -50.89 -21.36 0.52
CA LEU A 156 -51.48 -22.10 1.65
C LEU A 156 -52.20 -21.12 2.59
N ASP A 157 -53.38 -21.49 3.07
CA ASP A 157 -54.27 -20.63 3.89
C ASP A 157 -53.95 -20.64 5.40
N GLU A 158 -54.30 -19.54 6.10
CA GLU A 158 -54.41 -19.55 7.58
C GLU A 158 -55.59 -20.43 8.04
N PRO A 159 -55.49 -20.99 9.27
CA PRO A 159 -56.62 -20.83 10.18
C PRO A 159 -56.23 -20.47 11.63
N ARG A 160 -57.11 -19.67 12.26
CA ARG A 160 -57.19 -19.44 13.72
C ARG A 160 -58.55 -19.95 14.23
N PRO A 161 -58.83 -19.95 15.55
CA PRO A 161 -58.04 -20.53 16.65
C PRO A 161 -58.91 -21.47 17.54
N ILE A 162 -58.29 -22.34 18.35
CA ILE A 162 -59.00 -23.09 19.43
C ILE A 162 -58.20 -23.01 20.74
N SER A 163 -58.91 -23.08 21.87
CA SER A 163 -58.44 -22.86 23.24
C SER A 163 -58.02 -24.13 23.99
N GLY A 164 -57.18 -23.96 25.03
CA GLY A 164 -57.43 -24.64 26.32
C GLY A 164 -56.28 -25.43 26.96
N ALA A 165 -55.84 -24.93 28.13
CA ALA A 165 -55.29 -25.64 29.30
C ALA A 165 -54.01 -26.51 29.20
N GLY A 166 -53.10 -26.36 30.17
CA GLY A 166 -52.10 -27.39 30.51
C GLY A 166 -50.71 -26.90 30.93
N SER A 167 -50.55 -26.27 32.10
CA SER A 167 -49.22 -25.92 32.65
C SER A 167 -48.68 -26.99 33.61
N PRO A 168 -47.39 -27.35 33.48
CA PRO A 168 -46.49 -27.56 34.63
C PRO A 168 -45.37 -26.48 34.68
N PRO A 169 -44.63 -26.36 35.80
CA PRO A 169 -43.89 -25.13 36.10
C PRO A 169 -42.50 -25.01 35.45
N GLN A 170 -42.10 -23.77 35.16
CA GLN A 170 -40.71 -23.39 34.91
C GLN A 170 -39.95 -23.24 36.23
N ASN A 171 -38.80 -23.90 36.37
CA ASN A 171 -37.83 -23.53 37.39
C ASN A 171 -37.06 -22.30 36.92
N GLN A 172 -37.29 -21.14 37.55
CA GLN A 172 -36.39 -19.99 37.41
C GLN A 172 -35.21 -20.13 38.38
N PRO A 173 -33.96 -19.87 37.95
CA PRO A 173 -32.86 -19.67 38.89
C PRO A 173 -33.08 -18.36 39.68
N PRO A 174 -32.65 -18.29 40.95
CA PRO A 174 -32.84 -17.10 41.77
C PRO A 174 -32.01 -15.91 41.27
N PRO A 175 -32.46 -14.66 41.50
CA PRO A 175 -31.68 -13.47 41.16
C PRO A 175 -30.41 -13.36 42.03
N PRO A 176 -29.34 -12.70 41.53
CA PRO A 176 -28.11 -12.51 42.29
C PRO A 176 -28.35 -11.68 43.56
N ALA A 177 -27.60 -12.01 44.62
CA ALA A 177 -27.72 -11.35 45.92
C ALA A 177 -27.24 -9.88 45.86
N PRO A 178 -27.84 -8.97 46.65
CA PRO A 178 -27.38 -7.59 46.74
C PRO A 178 -25.99 -7.51 47.40
N ALA A 179 -25.15 -6.59 46.92
CA ALA A 179 -23.86 -6.30 47.51
C ALA A 179 -24.01 -5.79 48.97
N PRO A 180 -23.08 -6.12 49.88
CA PRO A 180 -23.17 -5.69 51.28
C PRO A 180 -23.00 -4.18 51.40
N ALA A 181 -23.84 -3.56 52.24
CA ALA A 181 -23.72 -2.15 52.59
C ALA A 181 -22.46 -1.89 53.46
N PRO A 182 -21.84 -0.70 53.37
CA PRO A 182 -20.70 -0.35 54.22
C PRO A 182 -21.11 -0.23 55.70
N ALA A 183 -20.18 -0.61 56.58
CA ALA A 183 -20.28 -0.38 58.02
C ALA A 183 -20.09 1.11 58.37
N PRO A 184 -20.61 1.60 59.52
CA PRO A 184 -20.54 3.01 59.89
C PRO A 184 -19.13 3.45 60.35
N ASP A 185 -18.92 4.78 60.36
CA ASP A 185 -17.73 5.42 60.92
C ASP A 185 -17.45 5.02 62.37
N ASP A 186 -16.19 4.65 62.65
CA ASP A 186 -15.54 4.81 63.95
C ASP A 186 -14.23 5.58 63.73
N GLY A 187 -14.04 6.66 64.48
CA GLY A 187 -13.22 7.78 64.01
C GLY A 187 -11.74 7.75 64.38
N GLY A 188 -10.90 8.16 63.41
CA GLY A 188 -9.71 8.97 63.67
C GLY A 188 -8.35 8.25 63.77
N THR A 189 -7.56 8.36 62.70
CA THR A 189 -6.23 8.99 62.80
C THR A 189 -5.77 9.49 61.43
N THR A 190 -4.96 10.54 61.40
CA THR A 190 -4.50 11.18 60.15
C THR A 190 -3.32 10.44 59.54
N SER A 191 -3.46 9.98 58.30
CA SER A 191 -2.36 9.71 57.40
C SER A 191 -2.67 10.34 56.04
N ASP A 192 -1.77 11.15 55.51
CA ASP A 192 -1.94 11.81 54.21
C ASP A 192 -1.96 10.78 53.08
N THR A 193 -3.16 10.37 52.67
CA THR A 193 -3.38 9.61 51.44
C THR A 193 -3.19 10.53 50.24
N ALA A 194 -1.96 10.58 49.75
CA ALA A 194 -1.66 11.18 48.45
C ALA A 194 -2.62 10.59 47.40
N SER A 195 -3.35 11.47 46.72
CA SER A 195 -4.40 11.11 45.78
C SER A 195 -3.87 10.22 44.66
N ASP A 196 -4.21 8.93 44.68
CA ASP A 196 -3.89 7.97 43.60
C ASP A 196 -4.80 8.18 42.38
N THR A 197 -4.68 9.37 41.78
CA THR A 197 -5.13 9.62 40.42
C THR A 197 -4.13 8.99 39.47
N ALA A 198 -4.33 7.71 39.17
CA ALA A 198 -3.64 7.01 38.10
C ALA A 198 -3.55 7.91 36.84
N LEU A 199 -2.33 8.21 36.43
CA LEU A 199 -2.05 9.22 35.40
C LEU A 199 -2.67 8.79 34.08
N LYS A 200 -3.59 9.61 33.56
CA LYS A 200 -4.37 9.27 32.36
C LYS A 200 -3.58 9.53 31.10
N CYS A 201 -3.22 8.46 30.40
CA CYS A 201 -2.71 8.54 29.05
C CYS A 201 -3.80 9.05 28.09
N VAL A 202 -3.45 10.04 27.26
CA VAL A 202 -4.25 10.51 26.12
C VAL A 202 -3.86 9.73 24.86
N SER A 203 -4.65 9.81 23.77
CA SER A 203 -4.23 9.18 22.51
C SER A 203 -2.98 9.86 21.95
N HIS A 204 -2.13 9.16 21.19
CA HIS A 204 -0.89 9.74 20.70
C HIS A 204 -1.13 10.97 19.80
N VAL A 205 -2.18 10.94 18.96
CA VAL A 205 -2.62 12.12 18.19
C VAL A 205 -2.94 13.32 19.08
N GLN A 206 -3.59 13.10 20.23
CA GLN A 206 -3.86 14.18 21.21
C GLN A 206 -2.56 14.66 21.87
N TRP A 207 -1.65 13.75 22.22
CA TRP A 207 -0.34 14.07 22.79
C TRP A 207 0.48 14.95 21.84
N MET A 208 0.67 14.52 20.58
CA MET A 208 1.40 15.27 19.56
C MET A 208 0.85 16.69 19.34
N ARG A 209 -0.48 16.83 19.31
CA ARG A 209 -1.15 18.14 19.16
C ARG A 209 -0.82 19.13 20.28
N THR A 210 -0.38 18.67 21.46
CA THR A 210 0.07 19.57 22.55
C THR A 210 1.48 20.14 22.34
N ARG A 211 2.25 19.63 21.35
CA ARG A 211 3.68 19.95 21.13
C ARG A 211 4.49 19.90 22.45
N PRO A 212 4.53 18.72 23.12
CA PRO A 212 5.10 18.54 24.46
C PRO A 212 6.57 19.00 24.57
N GLY A 213 6.90 19.69 25.65
CA GLY A 213 8.26 20.15 25.95
C GLY A 213 9.09 19.16 26.78
N PRO A 214 10.39 19.44 27.00
CA PRO A 214 11.11 20.61 26.49
C PRO A 214 11.45 20.45 25.00
N ASN A 215 11.51 21.56 24.27
CA ASN A 215 11.94 21.56 22.87
C ASN A 215 13.46 21.32 22.77
N SER A 216 13.95 20.91 21.59
CA SER A 216 15.39 20.93 21.28
C SER A 216 15.96 22.35 21.31
N GLU A 217 17.27 22.45 21.58
CA GLU A 217 18.00 23.73 21.66
C GLU A 217 18.39 24.31 20.29
N GLY A 218 18.09 23.59 19.20
CA GLY A 218 18.35 24.02 17.84
C GLY A 218 17.37 25.07 17.33
N LYS A 219 17.56 25.44 16.06
CA LYS A 219 16.80 26.44 15.31
C LYS A 219 15.36 26.00 15.05
N ARG A 220 15.13 24.70 14.83
CA ARG A 220 13.78 24.15 14.54
C ARG A 220 12.96 23.90 15.81
N ARG A 221 13.63 23.76 16.97
CA ARG A 221 13.01 23.63 18.29
C ARG A 221 11.93 22.54 18.34
N PHE A 222 12.26 21.36 17.86
CA PHE A 222 11.37 20.21 17.86
C PHE A 222 10.90 19.85 19.28
N PRO A 223 9.60 19.58 19.50
CA PRO A 223 9.06 19.09 20.77
C PRO A 223 9.53 17.66 21.09
N HIS A 224 9.32 17.21 22.32
CA HIS A 224 9.58 15.83 22.76
C HIS A 224 8.34 14.96 22.59
N MET A 225 8.12 14.44 21.38
CA MET A 225 6.89 13.74 21.01
C MET A 225 6.72 12.35 21.65
N ARG A 226 7.76 11.76 22.27
CA ARG A 226 7.62 10.49 23.00
C ARG A 226 6.55 10.57 24.10
N PRO A 227 5.70 9.54 24.31
CA PRO A 227 4.80 9.49 25.46
C PRO A 227 5.56 9.49 26.79
N PRO A 228 4.92 9.93 27.89
CA PRO A 228 5.41 9.67 29.24
C PRO A 228 5.68 8.17 29.44
N PRO A 229 6.71 7.75 30.20
CA PRO A 229 7.10 6.33 30.28
C PRO A 229 5.99 5.35 30.67
N HIS A 230 5.05 5.76 31.53
CA HIS A 230 3.88 4.95 31.93
C HIS A 230 2.80 4.81 30.85
N CYS A 231 2.93 5.51 29.72
CA CYS A 231 2.04 5.46 28.56
C CYS A 231 2.66 4.79 27.33
N ARG A 232 3.88 4.24 27.45
CA ARG A 232 4.57 3.55 26.33
C ARG A 232 4.02 2.13 26.17
N THR A 233 3.60 1.75 24.97
CA THR A 233 2.96 0.43 24.74
C THR A 233 3.89 -0.77 24.90
N PHE A 234 5.18 -0.58 24.67
CA PHE A 234 6.25 -1.55 24.84
C PHE A 234 7.52 -0.80 25.26
N THR A 235 8.26 -1.30 26.25
CA THR A 235 9.51 -0.68 26.73
C THR A 235 10.65 -1.69 26.62
N LEU A 236 11.72 -1.28 25.94
CA LEU A 236 12.91 -2.11 25.72
C LEU A 236 14.13 -1.38 26.33
N PRO A 237 14.70 -1.85 27.46
CA PRO A 237 15.83 -1.17 28.12
C PRO A 237 17.05 -0.96 27.23
N GLU A 238 17.30 -1.89 26.31
CA GLU A 238 18.35 -1.83 25.30
C GLU A 238 18.12 -0.70 24.29
N LEU A 239 16.86 -0.40 23.94
CA LEU A 239 16.51 0.73 23.07
C LEU A 239 16.67 2.07 23.79
N GLU A 240 16.25 2.19 25.05
CA GLU A 240 16.49 3.43 25.82
C GLU A 240 18.01 3.69 25.97
N SER A 241 18.79 2.61 26.17
CA SER A 241 20.26 2.67 26.25
C SER A 241 20.89 3.09 24.92
N LEU A 242 20.47 2.48 23.80
CA LEU A 242 20.93 2.82 22.45
C LEU A 242 20.55 4.26 22.07
N ILE A 243 19.34 4.72 22.42
CA ILE A 243 18.92 6.10 22.18
C ILE A 243 19.79 7.07 22.98
N ALA A 244 20.07 6.78 24.25
CA ALA A 244 20.96 7.60 25.06
C ALA A 244 22.39 7.66 24.50
N GLU A 245 22.94 6.52 24.07
CA GLU A 245 24.26 6.41 23.45
C GLU A 245 24.34 7.22 22.14
N VAL A 246 23.50 6.91 21.15
CA VAL A 246 23.52 7.53 19.81
C VAL A 246 23.31 9.05 19.89
N LYS A 247 22.48 9.54 20.82
CA LYS A 247 22.32 10.97 21.08
C LYS A 247 23.60 11.68 21.55
N THR A 248 24.61 10.97 22.07
CA THR A 248 25.91 11.59 22.41
C THR A 248 26.84 11.73 21.21
N ALA A 249 26.63 10.92 20.15
CA ALA A 249 27.36 11.03 18.88
C ALA A 249 26.75 12.07 17.94
N ILE A 250 25.43 12.31 18.03
CA ILE A 250 24.74 13.35 17.25
C ILE A 250 25.07 14.74 17.82
N ARG A 251 25.70 15.59 17.00
CA ARG A 251 26.01 16.98 17.36
C ARG A 251 24.81 17.92 17.22
N ASP A 252 23.95 17.70 16.23
CA ASP A 252 22.81 18.58 15.97
C ASP A 252 21.65 18.31 16.96
N PRO A 253 21.22 19.29 17.78
CA PRO A 253 20.22 19.07 18.81
C PRO A 253 18.79 18.88 18.27
N ASP A 254 18.48 19.36 17.05
CA ASP A 254 17.21 19.06 16.40
C ASP A 254 17.23 17.63 15.84
N LEU A 255 18.35 17.19 15.25
CA LEU A 255 18.52 15.81 14.80
C LEU A 255 18.46 14.80 15.96
N ALA A 256 19.15 15.08 17.07
CA ALA A 256 19.13 14.23 18.26
C ALA A 256 17.70 14.08 18.84
N ARG A 257 16.88 15.13 18.71
CA ARG A 257 15.46 15.10 19.11
C ARG A 257 14.58 14.37 18.09
N LEU A 258 14.79 14.55 16.79
CA LEU A 258 14.07 13.83 15.74
C LEU A 258 14.30 12.32 15.87
N PHE A 259 15.56 11.87 16.02
CA PHE A 259 15.89 10.47 16.24
C PHE A 259 15.22 9.90 17.50
N GLU A 260 15.27 10.63 18.62
CA GLU A 260 14.62 10.23 19.88
C GLU A 260 13.09 10.12 19.78
N ASN A 261 12.45 10.98 19.00
CA ASN A 261 11.00 10.93 18.79
C ASN A 261 10.60 9.84 17.80
N ALA A 262 11.38 9.67 16.72
CA ALA A 262 11.04 8.84 15.57
C ALA A 262 11.34 7.35 15.81
N TYR A 263 12.58 7.01 16.18
CA TYR A 263 13.02 5.63 16.22
C TYR A 263 12.21 4.74 17.21
N PRO A 264 11.88 5.16 18.44
CA PRO A 264 11.07 4.34 19.35
C PRO A 264 9.56 4.39 19.07
N MET A 265 9.08 5.16 18.08
CA MET A 265 7.65 5.48 17.93
C MET A 265 6.73 4.24 17.90
N THR A 266 7.13 3.17 17.20
CA THR A 266 6.36 1.91 17.16
C THR A 266 6.20 1.30 18.54
N LEU A 267 7.30 1.11 19.27
CA LEU A 267 7.26 0.49 20.60
C LEU A 267 6.57 1.40 21.62
N ASP A 268 6.79 2.71 21.53
CA ASP A 268 6.15 3.71 22.38
C ASP A 268 4.62 3.76 22.18
N THR A 269 4.08 3.49 20.99
CA THR A 269 2.68 3.86 20.67
C THR A 269 1.81 2.82 19.93
N MET A 270 2.41 1.87 19.20
CA MET A 270 1.69 1.04 18.21
C MET A 270 1.53 -0.43 18.61
N VAL A 271 2.22 -0.90 19.67
CA VAL A 271 2.10 -2.28 20.16
C VAL A 271 0.84 -2.41 21.02
N ARG A 272 -0.32 -2.33 20.37
CA ARG A 272 -1.64 -2.16 21.01
C ARG A 272 -2.07 -3.35 21.85
N TRP A 273 -1.58 -4.55 21.57
CA TRP A 273 -1.73 -5.71 22.44
C TRP A 273 -0.61 -6.73 22.25
N ARG A 274 -0.29 -7.46 23.32
CA ARG A 274 0.51 -8.70 23.33
C ARG A 274 -0.17 -9.73 24.24
N GLY A 275 -0.03 -11.00 23.92
CA GLY A 275 -0.54 -12.09 24.74
C GLY A 275 -0.30 -13.44 24.08
N TYR A 276 -1.22 -14.37 24.28
CA TYR A 276 -1.14 -15.73 23.77
C TYR A 276 -2.41 -16.11 23.03
N ALA A 277 -2.28 -17.05 22.07
CA ALA A 277 -3.43 -17.60 21.36
C ALA A 277 -4.28 -18.50 22.26
N ASN A 278 -5.59 -18.46 22.04
CA ASN A 278 -6.51 -19.47 22.53
C ASN A 278 -6.68 -20.58 21.49
N GLU A 279 -6.80 -21.82 21.97
CA GLU A 279 -7.25 -22.97 21.19
C GLU A 279 -8.58 -23.47 21.77
N SER A 280 -9.59 -23.63 20.92
CA SER A 280 -10.87 -24.23 21.28
C SER A 280 -10.91 -25.70 20.87
N ASP A 281 -11.29 -26.57 21.78
CA ASP A 281 -11.68 -27.94 21.50
C ASP A 281 -12.97 -27.93 20.63
N PRO A 282 -12.98 -28.58 19.45
CA PRO A 282 -14.12 -28.55 18.54
C PRO A 282 -15.28 -29.46 18.95
N ASP A 283 -15.05 -30.44 19.82
CA ASP A 283 -16.06 -31.40 20.30
C ASP A 283 -16.72 -30.93 21.61
N THR A 284 -15.96 -30.29 22.50
CA THR A 284 -16.47 -29.77 23.80
C THR A 284 -16.79 -28.28 23.80
N GLY A 285 -16.15 -27.50 22.93
CA GLY A 285 -16.22 -26.03 22.93
C GLY A 285 -15.40 -25.37 24.05
N GLU A 286 -14.66 -26.13 24.87
CA GLU A 286 -13.78 -25.58 25.89
C GLU A 286 -12.58 -24.85 25.26
N SER A 287 -12.21 -23.69 25.79
CA SER A 287 -11.13 -22.86 25.27
C SER A 287 -9.98 -22.80 26.26
N ARG A 288 -8.77 -23.16 25.80
CA ARG A 288 -7.53 -23.12 26.59
C ARG A 288 -6.57 -22.06 26.04
N VAL A 289 -5.85 -21.39 26.93
CA VAL A 289 -4.70 -20.55 26.54
C VAL A 289 -3.55 -21.49 26.13
N THR A 290 -2.83 -21.12 25.07
CA THR A 290 -1.64 -21.83 24.58
C THR A 290 -0.36 -21.07 24.93
N ASP A 291 0.80 -21.60 24.58
CA ASP A 291 2.09 -20.89 24.60
C ASP A 291 2.46 -20.31 23.22
N GLN A 292 1.50 -20.15 22.30
CA GLN A 292 1.69 -19.41 21.05
C GLN A 292 1.56 -17.91 21.34
N GLU A 293 2.68 -17.20 21.43
CA GLU A 293 2.69 -15.74 21.56
C GLU A 293 1.96 -15.08 20.38
N LEU A 294 1.27 -13.98 20.64
CA LEU A 294 0.62 -13.12 19.65
C LEU A 294 0.90 -11.65 19.97
N ALA A 295 1.02 -10.83 18.94
CA ALA A 295 1.09 -9.38 19.06
C ALA A 295 0.22 -8.71 18.00
N TYR A 296 -0.36 -7.57 18.35
CA TYR A 296 -1.16 -6.72 17.47
C TYR A 296 -0.52 -5.34 17.41
N VAL A 297 0.00 -4.99 16.23
CA VAL A 297 0.76 -3.75 15.99
C VAL A 297 0.09 -2.99 14.86
N VAL A 298 -0.28 -1.72 15.11
CA VAL A 298 -1.06 -0.90 14.17
C VAL A 298 -0.17 0.09 13.40
N THR A 299 -0.63 0.60 12.25
CA THR A 299 0.18 1.52 11.41
C THR A 299 0.55 2.83 12.14
N GLY A 300 -0.32 3.23 13.08
CA GLY A 300 -0.28 4.48 13.81
C GLY A 300 -1.69 5.05 13.96
N ASP A 301 -1.98 6.11 13.21
CA ASP A 301 -3.29 6.76 13.16
C ASP A 301 -4.45 5.89 12.66
N ILE A 302 -4.17 4.80 11.93
CA ILE A 302 -5.16 3.76 11.57
C ILE A 302 -5.08 2.62 12.59
N ASP A 303 -6.18 2.34 13.31
CA ASP A 303 -6.26 1.28 14.33
C ASP A 303 -6.60 -0.10 13.70
N ALA A 304 -5.72 -0.54 12.81
CA ALA A 304 -5.71 -1.84 12.13
C ALA A 304 -4.28 -2.28 11.78
N MET A 305 -4.06 -3.59 11.60
CA MET A 305 -2.72 -4.18 11.40
C MET A 305 -2.52 -4.61 9.95
N TRP A 306 -1.75 -3.83 9.18
CA TRP A 306 -1.21 -4.24 7.87
C TRP A 306 -0.06 -5.24 8.07
N LEU A 307 0.02 -6.27 7.23
CA LEU A 307 1.14 -7.23 7.25
C LEU A 307 2.46 -6.53 6.90
N ARG A 308 2.46 -5.66 5.88
CA ARG A 308 3.60 -4.82 5.47
C ARG A 308 4.08 -3.90 6.60
N ASP A 309 3.22 -3.00 7.07
CA ASP A 309 3.60 -1.99 8.07
C ASP A 309 4.10 -2.64 9.36
N SER A 310 3.35 -3.61 9.93
CA SER A 310 3.73 -4.24 11.20
C SER A 310 5.03 -5.04 11.11
N ALA A 311 5.37 -5.57 9.94
CA ALA A 311 6.70 -6.12 9.67
C ALA A 311 7.77 -5.01 9.66
N SER A 312 7.64 -4.01 8.78
CA SER A 312 8.69 -3.00 8.57
C SER A 312 8.94 -2.09 9.78
N GLN A 313 7.88 -1.72 10.50
CA GLN A 313 7.94 -1.00 11.77
C GLN A 313 8.79 -1.70 12.84
N ILE A 314 8.83 -3.04 12.82
CA ILE A 314 9.50 -3.86 13.84
C ILE A 314 10.84 -4.40 13.34
N TYR A 315 10.98 -4.61 12.03
CA TYR A 315 12.25 -4.83 11.33
C TYR A 315 13.25 -3.71 11.59
N SER A 316 12.77 -2.48 11.79
CA SER A 316 13.58 -1.32 12.23
C SER A 316 14.40 -1.60 13.51
N TYR A 317 13.95 -2.52 14.39
CA TYR A 317 14.66 -2.91 15.63
C TYR A 317 15.53 -4.16 15.49
N LEU A 318 15.73 -4.68 14.27
CA LEU A 318 16.57 -5.85 13.99
C LEU A 318 18.00 -5.80 14.56
N PRO A 319 18.68 -4.63 14.70
CA PRO A 319 19.97 -4.55 15.39
C PRO A 319 19.92 -4.90 16.89
N LEU A 320 18.77 -4.74 17.53
CA LEU A 320 18.51 -5.06 18.95
C LEU A 320 17.99 -6.48 19.16
N LEU A 321 17.58 -7.19 18.12
CA LEU A 321 17.02 -8.55 18.25
C LEU A 321 18.09 -9.54 18.73
N ARG A 322 17.77 -10.25 19.82
CA ARG A 322 18.58 -11.33 20.42
C ARG A 322 17.65 -12.49 20.76
N ALA A 323 18.16 -13.73 20.69
CA ALA A 323 17.42 -14.90 21.15
C ALA A 323 17.05 -14.76 22.65
N SER A 324 15.77 -14.84 22.97
CA SER A 324 15.27 -14.79 24.36
C SER A 324 13.94 -15.52 24.50
N SER A 325 13.76 -16.19 25.63
CA SER A 325 12.51 -16.83 26.07
C SER A 325 11.71 -15.96 27.05
N ASP A 326 12.15 -14.73 27.31
CA ASP A 326 11.43 -13.78 28.17
C ASP A 326 10.20 -13.23 27.41
N PRO A 327 8.98 -13.30 27.98
CA PRO A 327 7.75 -12.86 27.32
C PRO A 327 7.68 -11.34 27.09
N ASP A 328 8.50 -10.53 27.76
CA ASP A 328 8.61 -9.09 27.56
C ASP A 328 9.83 -8.69 26.69
N SER A 329 10.60 -9.66 26.19
CA SER A 329 11.68 -9.40 25.24
C SER A 329 11.19 -9.01 23.84
N LEU A 330 12.07 -8.34 23.08
CA LEU A 330 11.85 -8.10 21.64
C LEU A 330 11.65 -9.41 20.86
N ALA A 331 12.26 -10.53 21.26
CA ALA A 331 12.06 -11.82 20.61
C ALA A 331 10.63 -12.36 20.76
N SER A 332 10.00 -12.18 21.92
CA SER A 332 8.57 -12.46 22.14
C SER A 332 7.69 -11.62 21.21
N LEU A 333 7.97 -10.32 21.07
CA LEU A 333 7.24 -9.44 20.15
C LEU A 333 7.38 -9.90 18.69
N TRP A 334 8.59 -10.27 18.24
CA TRP A 334 8.81 -10.80 16.88
C TRP A 334 8.07 -12.13 16.64
N ARG A 335 8.17 -13.10 17.54
CA ARG A 335 7.41 -14.38 17.45
C ARG A 335 5.90 -14.12 17.45
N GLY A 336 5.43 -13.18 18.27
CA GLY A 336 4.03 -12.77 18.35
C GLY A 336 3.50 -12.20 17.03
N ILE A 337 4.29 -11.42 16.30
CA ILE A 337 3.92 -10.88 14.99
C ILE A 337 3.97 -11.98 13.93
N ILE A 338 4.99 -12.83 13.89
CA ILE A 338 5.08 -13.94 12.92
C ILE A 338 3.91 -14.92 13.10
N ASN A 339 3.52 -15.23 14.34
CA ASN A 339 2.32 -16.02 14.64
C ASN A 339 1.02 -15.32 14.21
N ALA A 340 0.89 -14.01 14.45
CA ALA A 340 -0.27 -13.23 14.03
C ALA A 340 -0.39 -13.21 12.50
N HIS A 341 0.70 -12.90 11.78
CA HIS A 341 0.79 -12.97 10.31
C HIS A 341 0.42 -14.37 9.80
N ALA A 342 0.97 -15.43 10.38
CA ALA A 342 0.66 -16.80 9.98
C ALA A 342 -0.83 -17.13 10.14
N ARG A 343 -1.44 -16.72 11.27
CA ARG A 343 -2.89 -16.81 11.51
C ARG A 343 -3.67 -16.02 10.45
N TYR A 344 -3.30 -14.79 10.17
CA TYR A 344 -3.99 -13.89 9.24
C TYR A 344 -3.92 -14.36 7.78
N ILE A 345 -2.76 -14.79 7.31
CA ILE A 345 -2.57 -15.39 5.97
C ILE A 345 -3.38 -16.69 5.83
N THR A 346 -3.48 -17.48 6.90
CA THR A 346 -4.33 -18.69 6.92
C THR A 346 -5.83 -18.36 6.91
N ILE A 347 -6.25 -17.21 7.44
CA ILE A 347 -7.65 -16.73 7.40
C ILE A 347 -8.02 -16.21 6.02
N SER A 348 -7.17 -15.37 5.41
CA SER A 348 -7.36 -14.89 4.03
C SER A 348 -6.03 -14.43 3.43
N PRO A 349 -5.40 -15.23 2.55
CA PRO A 349 -4.06 -14.93 2.01
C PRO A 349 -4.07 -13.83 0.94
N TYR A 350 -5.23 -13.25 0.62
CA TYR A 350 -5.39 -12.17 -0.38
C TYR A 350 -5.65 -10.78 0.22
N CYS A 351 -5.65 -10.64 1.55
CA CYS A 351 -5.91 -9.37 2.23
C CYS A 351 -4.65 -8.84 2.92
N HIS A 352 -4.42 -7.53 2.88
CA HIS A 352 -3.25 -6.90 3.50
C HIS A 352 -3.46 -6.53 4.99
N SER A 353 -4.69 -6.24 5.45
CA SER A 353 -4.95 -5.68 6.79
C SER A 353 -5.98 -6.45 7.61
N PHE A 354 -5.71 -6.53 8.91
CA PHE A 354 -6.42 -7.41 9.82
C PHE A 354 -6.86 -6.71 11.11
N GLN A 355 -7.94 -7.24 11.68
CA GLN A 355 -8.55 -6.79 12.93
C GLN A 355 -7.76 -7.29 14.15
N PRO A 356 -7.99 -6.72 15.34
CA PRO A 356 -7.41 -7.24 16.57
C PRO A 356 -7.73 -8.74 16.76
N PRO A 357 -6.78 -9.54 17.28
CA PRO A 357 -7.06 -10.94 17.60
C PRO A 357 -8.13 -10.99 18.72
N PRO A 358 -9.11 -11.91 18.67
CA PRO A 358 -10.19 -11.97 19.68
C PRO A 358 -9.69 -12.05 21.13
N GLU A 359 -8.53 -12.67 21.35
CA GLU A 359 -7.85 -12.78 22.64
C GLU A 359 -7.43 -11.42 23.25
N SER A 360 -7.36 -10.36 22.44
CA SER A 360 -7.03 -9.00 22.90
C SER A 360 -8.19 -8.28 23.62
N GLY A 361 -9.44 -8.69 23.36
CA GLY A 361 -10.63 -7.96 23.78
C GLY A 361 -10.81 -6.57 23.14
N ILE A 362 -9.91 -6.15 22.23
CA ILE A 362 -10.05 -4.90 21.47
C ILE A 362 -11.16 -5.10 20.42
N PRO A 363 -12.17 -4.22 20.35
CA PRO A 363 -13.24 -4.38 19.37
C PRO A 363 -12.73 -4.11 17.94
N PRO A 364 -13.18 -4.88 16.93
CA PRO A 364 -12.90 -4.61 15.52
C PRO A 364 -13.29 -3.18 15.10
N THR A 365 -12.41 -2.54 14.34
CA THR A 365 -12.61 -1.19 13.79
C THR A 365 -13.27 -1.27 12.41
N LYS A 366 -13.74 -0.13 11.89
CA LYS A 366 -14.47 -0.09 10.61
C LYS A 366 -13.70 0.71 9.56
N ASN A 367 -13.29 0.05 8.48
CA ASN A 367 -12.93 0.72 7.23
C ASN A 367 -14.17 1.46 6.69
N GLY A 368 -14.04 2.75 6.38
CA GLY A 368 -15.12 3.55 5.79
C GLY A 368 -15.57 3.03 4.41
N ALA A 369 -14.67 2.41 3.64
CA ALA A 369 -14.94 1.84 2.33
C ALA A 369 -15.53 0.42 2.36
N TYR A 370 -15.65 -0.25 3.51
CA TYR A 370 -16.10 -1.65 3.56
C TYR A 370 -17.42 -1.92 2.83
N HIS A 371 -18.37 -0.97 2.87
CA HIS A 371 -19.65 -1.10 2.18
C HIS A 371 -19.61 -0.75 0.68
N LEU A 372 -18.47 -0.24 0.20
CA LEU A 372 -18.21 0.18 -1.17
C LEU A 372 -17.22 -0.77 -1.89
N ASN A 373 -16.39 -1.47 -1.13
CA ASN A 373 -15.41 -2.46 -1.58
C ASN A 373 -16.07 -3.84 -1.72
N HIS A 374 -15.86 -4.49 -2.85
CA HIS A 374 -16.42 -5.80 -3.20
C HIS A 374 -15.31 -6.75 -3.68
N PRO A 375 -14.39 -7.17 -2.79
CA PRO A 375 -13.49 -8.29 -3.07
C PRO A 375 -14.28 -9.60 -3.24
N ASN A 376 -13.82 -10.42 -4.17
CA ASN A 376 -14.30 -11.78 -4.40
C ASN A 376 -13.07 -12.70 -4.53
N PRO A 377 -12.92 -13.72 -3.66
CA PRO A 377 -13.82 -14.11 -2.57
C PRO A 377 -14.00 -13.03 -1.48
N PRO A 378 -15.19 -12.91 -0.88
CA PRO A 378 -15.45 -11.94 0.18
C PRO A 378 -14.77 -12.35 1.51
N TYR A 379 -14.50 -11.38 2.36
CA TYR A 379 -13.86 -11.58 3.67
C TYR A 379 -14.83 -11.46 4.85
N ASP A 380 -14.39 -11.93 6.03
CA ASP A 380 -15.07 -11.71 7.30
C ASP A 380 -14.57 -10.41 7.95
N PRO A 381 -15.39 -9.34 8.04
CA PRO A 381 -14.98 -8.05 8.58
C PRO A 381 -14.73 -8.06 10.10
N VAL A 382 -15.01 -9.17 10.80
CA VAL A 382 -14.62 -9.39 12.20
C VAL A 382 -13.14 -9.81 12.30
N LYS A 383 -12.54 -10.31 11.21
CA LYS A 383 -11.14 -10.78 11.17
C LYS A 383 -10.23 -9.92 10.27
N VAL A 384 -10.76 -9.40 9.17
CA VAL A 384 -10.05 -8.60 8.17
C VAL A 384 -10.55 -7.15 8.23
N PHE A 385 -9.66 -6.17 8.05
CA PHE A 385 -10.02 -4.75 8.05
C PHE A 385 -10.35 -4.28 6.63
N ASP A 386 -9.38 -4.37 5.72
CA ASP A 386 -9.57 -4.25 4.27
C ASP A 386 -8.88 -5.41 3.54
N CYS A 387 -9.34 -5.65 2.32
CA CYS A 387 -8.84 -6.73 1.48
C CYS A 387 -8.59 -6.20 0.07
N LYS A 388 -7.45 -5.55 -0.11
CA LYS A 388 -6.78 -5.36 -1.41
C LYS A 388 -5.65 -6.40 -1.50
N TRP A 389 -5.42 -6.94 -2.70
CA TRP A 389 -4.39 -7.97 -2.93
C TRP A 389 -3.04 -7.33 -3.28
N GLU A 390 -2.13 -7.43 -2.31
CA GLU A 390 -0.77 -6.91 -2.29
C GLU A 390 0.24 -8.04 -2.07
N LEU A 391 1.09 -8.30 -3.06
CA LEU A 391 2.12 -9.34 -2.99
C LEU A 391 3.17 -9.08 -1.91
N ASP A 392 3.47 -7.80 -1.65
CA ASP A 392 4.39 -7.37 -0.60
C ASP A 392 3.93 -7.79 0.81
N SER A 393 2.62 -7.88 1.08
CA SER A 393 2.12 -8.38 2.36
C SER A 393 2.57 -9.83 2.66
N LEU A 394 2.72 -10.67 1.63
CA LEU A 394 3.29 -12.01 1.77
C LEU A 394 4.83 -11.98 1.84
N ALA A 395 5.47 -11.05 1.12
CA ALA A 395 6.92 -10.88 1.16
C ALA A 395 7.41 -10.39 2.54
N SER A 396 6.67 -9.47 3.17
CA SER A 396 6.93 -8.95 4.52
C SER A 396 6.83 -10.02 5.61
N PHE A 397 5.87 -10.94 5.52
CA PHE A 397 5.79 -12.11 6.42
C PHE A 397 7.03 -13.01 6.32
N LEU A 398 7.50 -13.29 5.10
CA LEU A 398 8.73 -14.06 4.88
C LEU A 398 9.98 -13.27 5.32
N GLN A 399 10.02 -11.96 5.11
CA GLN A 399 11.10 -11.07 5.55
C GLN A 399 11.32 -11.15 7.07
N ILE A 400 10.27 -10.98 7.88
CA ILE A 400 10.41 -11.06 9.35
C ILE A 400 10.69 -12.47 9.84
N SER A 401 10.22 -13.50 9.12
CA SER A 401 10.55 -14.89 9.41
C SER A 401 12.06 -15.15 9.23
N VAL A 402 12.62 -14.75 8.09
CA VAL A 402 14.05 -14.87 7.79
C VAL A 402 14.90 -14.06 8.77
N ALA A 403 14.55 -12.80 9.01
CA ALA A 403 15.31 -11.95 9.92
C ALA A 403 15.24 -12.38 11.40
N TYR A 404 14.12 -12.99 11.84
CA TYR A 404 14.05 -13.63 13.17
C TYR A 404 14.96 -14.86 13.24
N HIS A 405 14.86 -15.76 12.25
CA HIS A 405 15.70 -16.95 12.16
C HIS A 405 17.19 -16.60 12.21
N ASP A 406 17.64 -15.69 11.34
CA ASP A 406 19.06 -15.36 11.16
C ASP A 406 19.69 -14.65 12.37
N LYS A 407 18.89 -13.98 13.21
CA LYS A 407 19.36 -13.36 14.47
C LYS A 407 19.30 -14.27 15.69
N THR A 408 18.48 -15.32 15.67
CA THR A 408 18.19 -16.12 16.87
C THR A 408 18.61 -17.59 16.78
N GLY A 409 18.66 -18.16 15.58
CA GLY A 409 18.86 -19.60 15.36
C GLY A 409 17.64 -20.46 15.75
N ASP A 410 16.49 -19.84 16.05
CA ASP A 410 15.29 -20.51 16.56
C ASP A 410 14.47 -21.16 15.42
N VAL A 411 15.03 -22.23 14.83
CA VAL A 411 14.34 -23.07 13.82
C VAL A 411 13.10 -23.73 14.43
N GLY A 412 13.17 -24.14 15.70
CA GLY A 412 12.12 -24.89 16.38
C GLY A 412 10.79 -24.14 16.48
N PHE A 413 10.82 -22.81 16.59
CA PHE A 413 9.64 -21.96 16.52
C PHE A 413 8.80 -22.18 15.24
N PHE A 414 9.44 -22.28 14.08
CA PHE A 414 8.75 -22.41 12.79
C PHE A 414 8.07 -23.77 12.59
N GLN A 415 8.56 -24.83 13.25
CA GLN A 415 7.89 -26.15 13.29
C GLN A 415 6.63 -26.16 14.17
N LYS A 416 6.59 -25.30 15.20
CA LYS A 416 5.74 -25.51 16.39
C LYS A 416 4.26 -25.20 16.17
N TYR A 417 3.96 -24.25 15.28
CA TYR A 417 2.62 -23.72 15.04
C TYR A 417 2.33 -23.60 13.53
N ARG A 418 1.36 -22.75 13.16
CA ARG A 418 0.80 -22.60 11.81
C ARG A 418 1.73 -21.97 10.75
N TRP A 419 3.04 -21.82 10.99
CA TRP A 419 3.93 -21.14 10.04
C TRP A 419 4.03 -21.89 8.70
N VAL A 420 4.23 -23.22 8.72
CA VAL A 420 4.27 -24.04 7.50
C VAL A 420 2.96 -23.96 6.72
N GLU A 421 1.81 -23.99 7.41
CA GLU A 421 0.47 -23.84 6.82
C GLU A 421 0.25 -22.45 6.20
N ALA A 422 0.80 -21.40 6.81
CA ALA A 422 0.72 -20.04 6.30
C ALA A 422 1.63 -19.82 5.08
N VAL A 423 2.83 -20.38 5.06
CA VAL A 423 3.70 -20.38 3.88
C VAL A 423 3.05 -21.16 2.73
N ASP A 424 2.41 -22.30 3.00
CA ASP A 424 1.64 -23.05 2.01
C ASP A 424 0.46 -22.21 1.46
N ALA A 425 -0.31 -21.55 2.33
CA ALA A 425 -1.39 -20.66 1.92
C ALA A 425 -0.88 -19.48 1.06
N ALA A 426 0.24 -18.85 1.44
CA ALA A 426 0.90 -17.78 0.70
C ALA A 426 1.38 -18.24 -0.68
N VAL A 427 2.10 -19.37 -0.75
CA VAL A 427 2.60 -19.97 -2.00
C VAL A 427 1.45 -20.39 -2.91
N ARG A 428 0.37 -20.95 -2.37
CA ARG A 428 -0.83 -21.31 -3.14
C ARG A 428 -1.57 -20.07 -3.68
N ALA A 429 -1.71 -19.01 -2.90
CA ALA A 429 -2.35 -17.76 -3.33
C ALA A 429 -1.52 -17.05 -4.42
N ALA A 430 -0.22 -16.85 -4.18
CA ALA A 430 0.69 -16.27 -5.15
C ALA A 430 0.73 -17.12 -6.44
N GLY A 431 0.85 -18.45 -6.30
CA GLY A 431 0.83 -19.39 -7.43
C GLY A 431 -0.43 -19.33 -8.28
N ALA A 432 -1.60 -19.12 -7.67
CA ALA A 432 -2.86 -18.94 -8.39
C ALA A 432 -2.91 -17.59 -9.16
N MET A 433 -2.26 -16.55 -8.64
CA MET A 433 -2.18 -15.23 -9.26
C MET A 433 -1.07 -15.08 -10.30
N ARG A 434 -0.17 -16.07 -10.49
CA ARG A 434 0.79 -16.10 -11.62
C ARG A 434 0.13 -16.28 -12.99
N ARG A 435 -1.08 -16.85 -13.03
CA ARG A 435 -1.79 -17.17 -14.28
C ARG A 435 -2.08 -15.91 -15.10
N GLY A 436 -1.84 -16.01 -16.41
CA GLY A 436 -2.22 -14.96 -17.37
C GLY A 436 -3.73 -14.81 -17.53
N THR A 437 -4.17 -13.66 -18.03
CA THR A 437 -5.60 -13.36 -18.28
C THR A 437 -6.23 -14.29 -19.31
N TYR A 438 -5.44 -14.85 -20.23
CA TYR A 438 -5.88 -15.80 -21.24
C TYR A 438 -5.12 -17.13 -21.14
N ASP A 439 -5.74 -18.23 -21.55
CA ASP A 439 -5.09 -19.52 -21.74
C ASP A 439 -4.43 -19.63 -23.12
N ALA A 440 -3.79 -20.78 -23.42
CA ALA A 440 -3.10 -21.01 -24.69
C ALA A 440 -4.04 -21.06 -25.92
N ASP A 441 -5.35 -21.27 -25.73
CA ASP A 441 -6.36 -21.21 -26.80
C ASP A 441 -6.97 -19.79 -26.92
N GLY A 442 -6.59 -18.84 -26.06
CA GLY A 442 -7.13 -17.49 -26.00
C GLY A 442 -8.42 -17.34 -25.20
N LYS A 443 -8.80 -18.30 -24.35
CA LYS A 443 -9.96 -18.19 -23.45
C LYS A 443 -9.59 -17.41 -22.19
N VAL A 444 -10.49 -16.55 -21.70
CA VAL A 444 -10.28 -15.83 -20.43
C VAL A 444 -10.18 -16.81 -19.27
N GLN A 445 -9.13 -16.70 -18.47
CA GLN A 445 -8.95 -17.50 -17.26
C GLN A 445 -9.66 -16.88 -16.06
N HIS A 446 -10.21 -17.72 -15.18
CA HIS A 446 -10.77 -17.28 -13.90
C HIS A 446 -9.64 -16.85 -12.95
N SER A 447 -9.57 -15.55 -12.62
CA SER A 447 -8.64 -15.04 -11.59
C SER A 447 -9.02 -15.59 -10.21
N ALA A 448 -8.05 -15.96 -9.39
CA ALA A 448 -8.32 -16.52 -8.06
C ALA A 448 -8.88 -15.48 -7.06
N TRP A 449 -8.69 -14.20 -7.38
CA TRP A 449 -9.19 -13.04 -6.65
C TRP A 449 -9.49 -11.90 -7.63
N THR A 450 -10.47 -11.07 -7.28
CA THR A 450 -10.97 -9.88 -8.03
C THR A 450 -11.53 -8.85 -7.04
N PHE A 451 -11.53 -7.55 -7.38
CA PHE A 451 -12.04 -6.48 -6.50
C PHE A 451 -12.64 -5.33 -7.31
N THR A 452 -13.82 -4.84 -6.89
CA THR A 452 -14.34 -3.53 -7.33
C THR A 452 -14.66 -2.65 -6.12
N GLY A 453 -14.26 -1.38 -6.15
CA GLY A 453 -14.64 -0.35 -5.20
C GLY A 453 -15.50 0.74 -5.86
N TRP A 454 -16.50 1.26 -5.15
CA TRP A 454 -17.19 2.49 -5.55
C TRP A 454 -16.51 3.72 -4.92
N THR A 455 -15.87 4.53 -5.74
CA THR A 455 -14.91 5.57 -5.33
C THR A 455 -14.78 6.66 -6.41
N ASP A 456 -14.31 7.84 -6.05
CA ASP A 456 -13.91 8.90 -6.97
C ASP A 456 -12.39 8.87 -7.30
N ARG A 457 -11.59 8.14 -6.54
CA ARG A 457 -10.16 7.89 -6.81
C ARG A 457 -9.96 6.74 -7.78
N GLY A 458 -9.34 7.03 -8.93
CA GLY A 458 -9.06 6.05 -9.97
C GLY A 458 -8.11 4.90 -9.58
N SER A 459 -7.36 5.03 -8.48
CA SER A 459 -6.51 3.98 -7.92
C SER A 459 -7.18 3.12 -6.84
N GLU A 460 -8.38 3.48 -6.37
CA GLU A 460 -9.09 2.76 -5.30
C GLU A 460 -10.04 1.67 -5.85
N THR A 461 -9.88 1.26 -7.11
CA THR A 461 -10.71 0.25 -7.79
C THR A 461 -9.98 -0.34 -8.99
N LEU A 462 -10.43 -1.49 -9.50
CA LEU A 462 -9.78 -2.19 -10.62
C LEU A 462 -10.60 -2.12 -11.91
N THR A 463 -9.90 -2.04 -13.04
CA THR A 463 -10.48 -2.11 -14.39
C THR A 463 -11.04 -3.52 -14.69
N ASN A 464 -11.78 -3.63 -15.80
CA ASN A 464 -12.30 -4.89 -16.35
C ASN A 464 -13.09 -5.73 -15.33
N ASP A 465 -14.17 -5.14 -14.79
CA ASP A 465 -15.09 -5.78 -13.83
C ASP A 465 -14.39 -6.40 -12.60
N GLY A 466 -13.29 -5.78 -12.17
CA GLY A 466 -12.52 -6.18 -11.00
C GLY A 466 -11.35 -7.12 -11.27
N LEU A 467 -11.03 -7.40 -12.54
CA LEU A 467 -9.89 -8.23 -12.95
C LEU A 467 -8.54 -7.48 -13.03
N GLY A 468 -8.58 -6.14 -13.08
CA GLY A 468 -7.42 -5.30 -13.43
C GLY A 468 -7.08 -5.37 -14.92
N ASN A 469 -5.97 -4.74 -15.34
CA ASN A 469 -5.56 -4.73 -16.75
C ASN A 469 -4.97 -6.10 -17.18
N PRO A 470 -5.19 -6.55 -18.44
CA PRO A 470 -4.77 -7.87 -18.87
C PRO A 470 -3.26 -8.12 -18.78
N CYS A 471 -2.86 -9.34 -18.42
CA CYS A 471 -1.47 -9.76 -18.28
C CYS A 471 -1.21 -11.10 -18.99
N LYS A 472 0.00 -11.27 -19.52
CA LYS A 472 0.49 -12.50 -20.15
C LYS A 472 1.44 -13.22 -19.20
N GLU A 473 1.20 -14.51 -18.97
CA GLU A 473 2.03 -15.32 -18.07
C GLU A 473 3.50 -15.34 -18.50
N ASN A 474 4.39 -14.88 -17.60
CA ASN A 474 5.84 -14.85 -17.79
C ASN A 474 6.63 -15.50 -16.64
N GLY A 475 5.95 -15.88 -15.55
CA GLY A 475 6.53 -16.46 -14.34
C GLY A 475 6.42 -15.57 -13.10
N MET A 476 6.18 -14.27 -13.25
CA MET A 476 5.88 -13.35 -12.14
C MET A 476 4.47 -13.58 -11.56
N VAL A 477 4.23 -13.08 -10.36
CA VAL A 477 2.93 -13.08 -9.68
C VAL A 477 2.23 -11.74 -9.97
N ARG A 478 0.95 -11.78 -10.39
CA ARG A 478 0.12 -10.57 -10.47
C ARG A 478 -0.19 -10.09 -9.06
N THR A 479 0.13 -8.84 -8.73
CA THR A 479 -0.46 -8.10 -7.61
C THR A 479 -1.55 -7.18 -8.15
N ALA A 480 -2.63 -6.97 -7.43
CA ALA A 480 -3.68 -6.07 -7.89
C ALA A 480 -3.38 -4.62 -7.46
N PHE A 481 -2.93 -4.48 -6.22
CA PHE A 481 -2.58 -3.22 -5.58
C PHE A 481 -1.09 -3.20 -5.20
N ARG A 482 -0.59 -2.00 -4.95
CA ARG A 482 0.80 -1.63 -4.60
C ARG A 482 0.97 -1.53 -3.09
N PRO A 483 2.21 -1.44 -2.56
CA PRO A 483 2.44 -1.10 -1.15
C PRO A 483 1.98 0.32 -0.74
N SER A 484 1.47 1.13 -1.68
CA SER A 484 0.74 2.39 -1.44
C SER A 484 -0.79 2.21 -1.36
N ASP A 485 -1.27 0.97 -1.31
CA ASP A 485 -2.68 0.56 -1.40
C ASP A 485 -3.39 1.06 -2.68
N ASP A 486 -2.65 1.60 -3.67
CA ASP A 486 -3.14 2.01 -5.00
C ASP A 486 -3.19 0.83 -5.98
N ALA A 487 -4.18 0.81 -6.87
CA ALA A 487 -4.26 -0.14 -7.97
C ALA A 487 -3.07 -0.05 -8.94
N THR A 488 -2.59 -1.20 -9.39
CA THR A 488 -1.53 -1.31 -10.41
C THR A 488 -2.02 -0.91 -11.80
N ILE A 489 -1.15 -0.32 -12.62
CA ILE A 489 -1.45 -0.09 -14.05
C ILE A 489 -1.22 -1.38 -14.84
N PHE A 490 -0.13 -2.10 -14.57
CA PHE A 490 0.09 -3.47 -15.03
C PHE A 490 0.40 -4.38 -13.83
N GLN A 491 -0.22 -5.57 -13.75
CA GLN A 491 -0.28 -6.31 -12.49
C GLN A 491 1.04 -6.96 -12.06
N PHE A 492 2.05 -7.09 -12.94
CA PHE A 492 3.39 -7.52 -12.51
C PHE A 492 4.18 -6.33 -11.97
N LEU A 493 3.85 -5.91 -10.74
CA LEU A 493 4.63 -4.97 -9.96
C LEU A 493 6.01 -5.58 -9.67
N VAL A 494 7.03 -4.98 -10.26
CA VAL A 494 8.39 -5.51 -10.30
C VAL A 494 9.07 -5.52 -8.93
N PRO A 495 9.09 -4.43 -8.12
CA PRO A 495 9.78 -4.47 -6.84
C PRO A 495 9.12 -5.41 -5.80
N ALA A 496 7.79 -5.55 -5.80
CA ALA A 496 7.11 -6.56 -4.98
C ALA A 496 7.44 -7.99 -5.42
N ASN A 497 7.54 -8.25 -6.74
CA ASN A 497 8.01 -9.54 -7.25
C ASN A 497 9.48 -9.81 -6.90
N MET A 498 10.35 -8.79 -6.91
CA MET A 498 11.75 -8.90 -6.46
C MET A 498 11.84 -9.27 -4.97
N MET A 499 11.11 -8.56 -4.11
CA MET A 499 11.10 -8.79 -2.66
C MET A 499 10.54 -10.18 -2.33
N PHE A 500 9.43 -10.58 -2.96
CA PHE A 500 8.84 -11.90 -2.76
C PHE A 500 9.75 -13.02 -3.28
N ALA A 501 10.40 -12.87 -4.44
CA ALA A 501 11.35 -13.84 -4.95
C ALA A 501 12.61 -13.99 -4.06
N ALA A 502 13.11 -12.90 -3.48
CA ALA A 502 14.25 -12.95 -2.56
C ALA A 502 13.89 -13.71 -1.28
N TYR A 503 12.79 -13.35 -0.60
CA TYR A 503 12.43 -13.98 0.66
C TYR A 503 11.78 -15.36 0.52
N LEU A 504 11.20 -15.72 -0.64
CA LEU A 504 10.86 -17.12 -0.96
C LEU A 504 12.09 -18.02 -0.94
N ASP A 505 13.21 -17.55 -1.48
CA ASP A 505 14.45 -18.32 -1.57
C ASP A 505 15.07 -18.50 -0.18
N SER A 506 15.24 -17.41 0.58
CA SER A 506 15.78 -17.46 1.94
C SER A 506 14.88 -18.21 2.93
N ALA A 507 13.55 -18.06 2.83
CA ALA A 507 12.62 -18.82 3.68
C ALA A 507 12.54 -20.31 3.30
N ALA A 508 12.96 -20.70 2.08
CA ALA A 508 13.08 -22.10 1.71
C ALA A 508 14.23 -22.80 2.43
N ASP A 509 15.26 -22.07 2.90
CA ASP A 509 16.31 -22.64 3.75
C ASP A 509 15.80 -22.95 5.17
N ILE A 510 14.92 -22.10 5.73
CA ILE A 510 14.18 -22.41 6.96
C ILE A 510 13.31 -23.65 6.72
N MET A 511 12.50 -23.64 5.67
CA MET A 511 11.59 -24.74 5.33
C MET A 511 12.32 -26.09 5.11
N ALA A 512 13.54 -26.05 4.57
CA ALA A 512 14.38 -27.22 4.35
C ALA A 512 14.90 -27.87 5.66
N ALA A 513 14.89 -27.12 6.77
CA ALA A 513 15.27 -27.60 8.10
C ALA A 513 14.08 -28.14 8.92
N LEU A 514 12.86 -28.13 8.37
CA LEU A 514 11.64 -28.56 9.04
C LEU A 514 11.24 -29.99 8.68
N ASP A 515 10.61 -30.68 9.64
CA ASP A 515 10.08 -32.03 9.51
C ASP A 515 8.72 -32.05 8.82
N GLY A 516 8.53 -33.08 7.97
CA GLY A 516 7.25 -33.41 7.34
C GLY A 516 7.23 -33.26 5.81
N GLU A 517 6.41 -34.09 5.15
CA GLU A 517 6.27 -34.11 3.69
C GLU A 517 5.86 -32.74 3.10
N LEU A 518 5.01 -32.00 3.81
CA LEU A 518 4.58 -30.66 3.38
C LEU A 518 5.76 -29.68 3.31
N ALA A 519 6.62 -29.64 4.33
CA ALA A 519 7.79 -28.75 4.34
C ALA A 519 8.80 -29.11 3.23
N GLN A 520 9.04 -30.41 3.02
CA GLN A 520 9.94 -30.90 1.97
C GLN A 520 9.43 -30.55 0.56
N ASN A 521 8.12 -30.65 0.33
CA ASN A 521 7.49 -30.25 -0.94
C ASN A 521 7.47 -28.72 -1.13
N LEU A 522 7.21 -27.95 -0.07
CA LEU A 522 7.23 -26.48 -0.11
C LEU A 522 8.63 -25.93 -0.39
N THR A 523 9.66 -26.50 0.21
CA THR A 523 11.08 -26.12 -0.02
C THR A 523 11.41 -26.06 -1.51
N SER A 524 11.03 -27.09 -2.29
CA SER A 524 11.23 -27.12 -3.74
C SER A 524 10.33 -26.10 -4.45
N THR A 525 9.04 -26.06 -4.07
CA THR A 525 8.03 -25.17 -4.68
C THR A 525 8.36 -23.68 -4.54
N MET A 526 8.92 -23.28 -3.38
CA MET A 526 9.33 -21.91 -3.08
C MET A 526 10.51 -21.48 -3.96
N ARG A 527 11.55 -22.31 -4.08
CA ARG A 527 12.72 -22.05 -4.93
C ARG A 527 12.36 -22.03 -6.42
N ASP A 528 11.52 -22.97 -6.88
CA ASP A 528 11.02 -22.99 -8.26
C ASP A 528 10.15 -21.75 -8.58
N MET A 529 9.37 -21.27 -7.62
CA MET A 529 8.61 -20.03 -7.76
C MET A 529 9.52 -18.80 -7.81
N ALA A 530 10.48 -18.68 -6.89
CA ALA A 530 11.47 -17.60 -6.85
C ALA A 530 12.28 -17.51 -8.16
N PHE A 531 12.81 -18.65 -8.64
CA PHE A 531 13.50 -18.73 -9.92
C PHE A 531 12.58 -18.34 -11.09
N GLY A 532 11.34 -18.81 -11.10
CA GLY A 532 10.36 -18.47 -12.13
C GLY A 532 9.96 -16.98 -12.14
N ILE A 533 9.93 -16.32 -10.97
CA ILE A 533 9.69 -14.87 -10.87
C ILE A 533 10.89 -14.09 -11.43
N ARG A 534 12.12 -14.41 -10.98
CA ARG A 534 13.36 -13.80 -11.51
C ARG A 534 13.47 -13.92 -13.03
N ARG A 535 13.13 -15.09 -13.59
CA ARG A 535 13.04 -15.32 -15.05
C ARG A 535 12.05 -14.38 -15.75
N GLY A 536 10.91 -14.08 -15.13
CA GLY A 536 9.92 -13.15 -15.66
C GLY A 536 10.39 -11.69 -15.62
N ILE A 537 11.04 -11.29 -14.51
CA ILE A 537 11.69 -9.98 -14.36
C ILE A 537 12.76 -9.81 -15.45
N ASP A 538 13.65 -10.78 -15.62
CA ASP A 538 14.69 -10.73 -16.65
C ASP A 538 14.14 -10.69 -18.09
N LYS A 539 13.01 -11.35 -18.35
CA LYS A 539 12.40 -11.41 -19.68
C LYS A 539 11.70 -10.11 -20.08
N ASP A 540 10.94 -9.50 -19.17
CA ASP A 540 9.99 -8.43 -19.51
C ASP A 540 10.20 -7.11 -18.75
N ALA A 541 10.90 -7.10 -17.61
CA ALA A 541 11.00 -5.91 -16.74
C ALA A 541 12.33 -5.14 -16.84
N VAL A 542 13.38 -5.71 -17.42
CA VAL A 542 14.61 -4.98 -17.76
C VAL A 542 14.47 -4.36 -19.13
N VAL A 543 14.48 -3.03 -19.22
CA VAL A 543 14.11 -2.29 -20.44
C VAL A 543 15.02 -1.07 -20.70
N PRO A 544 15.30 -0.73 -21.97
CA PRO A 544 16.20 0.37 -22.32
C PRO A 544 15.52 1.74 -22.18
N ARG A 545 16.03 2.58 -21.28
CA ARG A 545 15.58 3.97 -21.06
C ARG A 545 16.59 4.97 -21.66
N PRO A 546 16.21 5.77 -22.68
CA PRO A 546 17.07 6.82 -23.22
C PRO A 546 17.60 7.77 -22.13
N GLY A 547 18.90 8.06 -22.15
CA GLY A 547 19.61 8.87 -21.15
C GLY A 547 20.10 8.11 -19.91
N PHE A 548 19.58 6.91 -19.65
CA PHE A 548 19.91 6.13 -18.44
C PHE A 548 20.64 4.84 -18.75
N GLY A 549 20.24 4.13 -19.81
CA GLY A 549 20.68 2.75 -20.10
C GLY A 549 19.55 1.77 -19.83
N ASP A 550 19.87 0.49 -19.64
CA ASP A 550 18.88 -0.49 -19.18
C ASP A 550 18.51 -0.20 -17.71
N VAL A 551 17.21 -0.16 -17.44
CA VAL A 551 16.60 0.06 -16.11
C VAL A 551 15.56 -1.02 -15.83
N TYR A 552 15.15 -1.16 -14.57
CA TYR A 552 13.93 -1.88 -14.24
C TYR A 552 12.70 -0.98 -14.50
N ALA A 553 11.66 -1.54 -15.12
CA ALA A 553 10.32 -0.96 -15.09
C ALA A 553 9.69 -1.14 -13.71
N TYR A 554 8.72 -0.29 -13.35
CA TYR A 554 7.98 -0.40 -12.09
C TYR A 554 6.90 -1.49 -12.17
N GLU A 555 6.18 -1.53 -13.29
CA GLU A 555 5.15 -2.53 -13.59
C GLU A 555 5.23 -2.95 -15.06
N VAL A 556 4.92 -4.22 -15.36
CA VAL A 556 4.80 -4.73 -16.73
C VAL A 556 3.61 -5.68 -16.90
N ASP A 557 3.19 -5.91 -18.15
CA ASP A 557 2.05 -6.79 -18.49
C ASP A 557 2.46 -8.13 -19.14
N GLY A 558 3.73 -8.32 -19.53
CA GLY A 558 4.22 -9.49 -20.27
C GLY A 558 3.81 -9.54 -21.76
N TYR A 559 3.00 -8.60 -22.25
CA TYR A 559 2.74 -8.34 -23.67
C TYR A 559 3.73 -7.33 -24.26
N GLY A 560 4.29 -6.43 -23.43
CA GLY A 560 5.22 -5.36 -23.81
C GLY A 560 4.83 -3.98 -23.27
N GLY A 561 3.72 -3.87 -22.52
CA GLY A 561 3.39 -2.68 -21.74
C GLY A 561 4.29 -2.55 -20.52
N THR A 562 4.85 -1.35 -20.33
CA THR A 562 5.82 -1.03 -19.28
C THR A 562 5.46 0.30 -18.62
N ASN A 563 5.33 0.34 -17.30
CA ASN A 563 5.21 1.57 -16.53
C ASN A 563 6.60 1.99 -16.03
N LEU A 564 7.04 3.20 -16.37
CA LEU A 564 8.35 3.73 -15.99
C LEU A 564 8.16 4.87 -14.99
N MET A 565 8.20 4.50 -13.71
CA MET A 565 8.11 5.39 -12.54
C MET A 565 8.88 4.76 -11.38
N ASP A 566 8.77 5.33 -10.19
CA ASP A 566 8.85 4.59 -8.93
C ASP A 566 7.86 5.21 -7.93
N ASP A 567 7.57 4.47 -6.87
CA ASP A 567 6.71 4.93 -5.77
C ASP A 567 7.52 5.03 -4.47
N ALA A 568 7.05 5.82 -3.52
CA ALA A 568 7.69 5.97 -2.23
C ALA A 568 7.57 4.71 -1.34
N ASN A 569 6.51 3.92 -1.53
CA ASN A 569 6.19 2.82 -0.63
C ASN A 569 7.03 1.58 -0.92
N VAL A 570 7.65 1.04 0.13
CA VAL A 570 8.55 -0.11 0.02
C VAL A 570 7.72 -1.42 0.05
N PRO A 571 7.95 -2.38 -0.87
CA PRO A 571 9.02 -2.45 -1.86
C PRO A 571 8.84 -1.53 -3.09
N SER A 572 9.82 -0.64 -3.28
CA SER A 572 10.02 0.23 -4.43
C SER A 572 11.29 -0.15 -5.20
N LEU A 573 11.49 0.36 -6.41
CA LEU A 573 12.71 0.08 -7.20
C LEU A 573 13.95 0.70 -6.53
N LEU A 574 13.83 1.89 -5.94
CA LEU A 574 14.89 2.53 -5.18
C LEU A 574 15.38 1.64 -4.02
N ALA A 575 14.45 1.01 -3.29
CA ALA A 575 14.71 0.20 -2.11
C ALA A 575 15.31 -1.21 -2.39
N MET A 576 15.36 -1.64 -3.66
CA MET A 576 15.76 -3.00 -4.08
C MET A 576 17.00 -3.61 -3.38
N PRO A 577 18.08 -2.87 -3.06
CA PRO A 577 19.24 -3.44 -2.38
C PRO A 577 18.95 -3.98 -0.97
N LEU A 578 17.95 -3.44 -0.26
CA LEU A 578 17.68 -3.73 1.15
C LEU A 578 17.22 -5.18 1.43
N TRP A 579 16.87 -5.94 0.40
CA TRP A 579 16.52 -7.36 0.47
C TRP A 579 17.39 -8.25 -0.42
N ASN A 580 18.60 -7.79 -0.81
CA ASN A 580 19.61 -8.58 -1.52
C ASN A 580 19.08 -9.30 -2.78
N TYR A 581 18.24 -8.62 -3.57
CA TYR A 581 17.69 -9.21 -4.80
C TYR A 581 18.78 -9.49 -5.85
N THR A 582 18.69 -10.66 -6.47
CA THR A 582 19.57 -11.12 -7.55
C THR A 582 18.76 -11.66 -8.73
N GLY A 583 19.17 -11.32 -9.96
CA GLY A 583 18.65 -11.89 -11.20
C GLY A 583 19.35 -13.19 -11.61
N VAL A 584 18.99 -13.77 -12.77
CA VAL A 584 19.41 -15.13 -13.16
C VAL A 584 20.19 -15.23 -14.49
N ASP A 585 20.37 -14.14 -15.22
CA ASP A 585 21.16 -14.07 -16.45
C ASP A 585 22.59 -13.56 -16.14
N PRO A 586 23.61 -14.45 -16.14
CA PRO A 586 24.98 -14.07 -15.79
C PRO A 586 25.68 -13.20 -16.84
N ALA A 587 25.02 -12.89 -17.97
CA ALA A 587 25.51 -11.92 -18.95
C ALA A 587 25.16 -10.46 -18.60
N ARG A 588 24.35 -10.21 -17.56
CA ARG A 588 23.86 -8.87 -17.17
C ARG A 588 24.60 -8.31 -15.96
N ASP A 589 24.99 -7.04 -16.03
CA ASP A 589 25.40 -6.28 -14.83
C ASP A 589 24.15 -5.74 -14.11
N TYR A 590 23.61 -6.54 -13.19
CA TYR A 590 22.47 -6.13 -12.35
C TYR A 590 22.78 -4.93 -11.45
N HIS A 591 24.04 -4.70 -11.09
CA HIS A 591 24.41 -3.50 -10.35
C HIS A 591 24.32 -2.29 -11.29
N ALA A 592 24.75 -2.37 -12.55
CA ALA A 592 24.53 -1.29 -13.53
C ALA A 592 23.04 -1.02 -13.77
N ILE A 593 22.22 -2.06 -13.93
CA ILE A 593 20.76 -1.90 -14.10
C ILE A 593 20.16 -1.20 -12.87
N TYR A 594 20.55 -1.58 -11.65
CA TYR A 594 20.14 -0.84 -10.45
C TYR A 594 20.65 0.60 -10.44
N ARG A 595 21.93 0.87 -10.74
CA ARG A 595 22.48 2.25 -10.76
C ARG A 595 21.78 3.15 -11.77
N ASN A 596 21.46 2.63 -12.96
CA ASN A 596 20.65 3.33 -13.96
C ASN A 596 19.23 3.59 -13.46
N THR A 597 18.64 2.60 -12.77
CA THR A 597 17.30 2.71 -12.16
C THR A 597 17.31 3.75 -11.04
N ARG A 598 18.25 3.72 -10.10
CA ARG A 598 18.45 4.73 -9.04
C ARG A 598 18.53 6.15 -9.64
N ARG A 599 19.39 6.35 -10.63
CA ARG A 599 19.51 7.62 -11.36
C ARG A 599 18.19 8.06 -12.01
N PHE A 600 17.42 7.11 -12.56
CA PHE A 600 16.12 7.38 -13.18
C PHE A 600 15.06 7.78 -12.14
N VAL A 601 14.90 7.02 -11.07
CA VAL A 601 13.83 7.20 -10.07
C VAL A 601 14.03 8.44 -9.19
N LEU A 602 15.29 8.82 -8.93
CA LEU A 602 15.70 10.05 -8.23
C LEU A 602 15.84 11.27 -9.18
N SER A 603 15.04 11.34 -10.24
CA SER A 603 15.11 12.43 -11.22
C SER A 603 13.75 12.77 -11.83
N GLU A 604 13.65 13.94 -12.45
CA GLU A 604 12.48 14.41 -13.23
C GLU A 604 12.09 13.48 -14.41
N ALA A 605 12.88 12.45 -14.70
CA ALA A 605 12.50 11.39 -15.64
C ALA A 605 11.43 10.42 -15.07
N ASN A 606 11.31 10.33 -13.74
CA ASN A 606 10.24 9.64 -13.02
C ASN A 606 9.07 10.62 -12.79
N PRO A 607 7.83 10.32 -13.27
CA PRO A 607 6.69 11.22 -13.14
C PRO A 607 6.23 11.47 -11.68
N TYR A 608 6.68 10.65 -10.72
CA TYR A 608 6.40 10.83 -9.29
C TYR A 608 7.63 11.28 -8.48
N PHE A 609 8.74 11.65 -9.13
CA PHE A 609 9.81 12.40 -8.45
C PHE A 609 9.37 13.86 -8.27
N MET A 610 8.96 14.20 -7.05
CA MET A 610 8.47 15.53 -6.72
C MET A 610 9.67 16.44 -6.41
N LYS A 611 9.65 17.67 -6.93
CA LYS A 611 10.76 18.63 -6.79
C LYS A 611 10.27 19.95 -6.20
N GLY A 612 11.00 20.45 -5.21
CA GLY A 612 10.75 21.73 -4.56
C GLY A 612 11.70 22.02 -3.38
N PRO A 613 11.67 23.25 -2.84
CA PRO A 613 12.63 23.73 -1.84
C PRO A 613 12.48 23.12 -0.43
N VAL A 614 11.38 22.42 -0.13
CA VAL A 614 11.14 21.80 1.19
C VAL A 614 11.64 20.35 1.22
N LEU A 615 11.28 19.58 0.20
CA LEU A 615 11.62 18.18 0.03
C LEU A 615 11.56 17.86 -1.47
N SER A 616 12.64 17.30 -2.02
CA SER A 616 12.68 16.79 -3.39
C SER A 616 12.93 15.29 -3.34
N ALA A 617 11.87 14.49 -3.42
CA ALA A 617 11.90 13.04 -3.28
C ALA A 617 10.74 12.38 -4.04
N VAL A 618 10.80 11.06 -4.18
CA VAL A 618 9.70 10.28 -4.78
C VAL A 618 8.44 10.38 -3.90
N GLY A 619 7.29 10.48 -4.54
CA GLY A 619 5.96 10.37 -3.93
C GLY A 619 5.18 9.21 -4.55
N GLY A 620 3.90 9.42 -4.83
CA GLY A 620 3.05 8.42 -5.49
C GLY A 620 1.70 9.00 -5.89
N PRO A 621 0.85 8.24 -6.62
CA PRO A 621 -0.50 8.69 -6.96
C PRO A 621 -1.42 8.81 -5.75
N HIS A 622 -1.19 8.05 -4.67
CA HIS A 622 -2.03 8.02 -3.46
C HIS A 622 -2.42 9.40 -2.91
N VAL A 623 -1.45 10.32 -2.77
CA VAL A 623 -1.66 11.72 -2.37
C VAL A 623 -1.52 12.69 -3.55
N GLY A 624 -0.86 12.25 -4.63
CA GLY A 624 -0.81 12.95 -5.92
C GLY A 624 0.38 13.89 -6.15
N PRO A 625 0.38 14.64 -7.27
CA PRO A 625 1.50 15.48 -7.68
C PRO A 625 1.90 16.55 -6.65
N GLY A 626 3.20 16.78 -6.51
CA GLY A 626 3.80 17.74 -5.57
C GLY A 626 3.98 17.22 -4.14
N LYS A 627 3.38 16.08 -3.78
CA LYS A 627 3.47 15.44 -2.46
C LYS A 627 4.65 14.46 -2.42
N ALA A 628 5.81 14.95 -2.01
CA ALA A 628 7.00 14.14 -1.78
C ALA A 628 6.84 13.35 -0.48
N TRP A 629 7.33 12.11 -0.41
CA TRP A 629 7.25 11.30 0.81
C TRP A 629 8.62 11.27 1.52
N PRO A 630 8.72 11.67 2.80
CA PRO A 630 9.96 11.55 3.57
C PRO A 630 10.54 10.13 3.57
N MET A 631 9.70 9.10 3.48
CA MET A 631 10.13 7.71 3.35
C MET A 631 11.09 7.48 2.17
N ALA A 632 10.82 8.08 1.00
CA ALA A 632 11.68 7.94 -0.17
C ALA A 632 13.07 8.57 0.04
N ALA A 633 13.15 9.70 0.76
CA ALA A 633 14.42 10.33 1.13
C ALA A 633 15.22 9.48 2.15
N VAL A 634 14.55 8.88 3.13
CA VAL A 634 15.17 7.91 4.06
C VAL A 634 15.73 6.71 3.29
N ILE A 635 14.95 6.14 2.37
CA ILE A 635 15.37 5.00 1.54
C ILE A 635 16.53 5.38 0.61
N ALA A 636 16.53 6.57 0.02
CA ALA A 636 17.66 7.08 -0.77
C ALA A 636 18.94 7.12 0.07
N GLY A 637 18.86 7.64 1.29
CA GLY A 637 19.98 7.65 2.25
C GLY A 637 20.45 6.24 2.66
N LEU A 638 19.52 5.35 3.04
CA LEU A 638 19.84 3.96 3.44
C LEU A 638 20.55 3.20 2.31
N THR A 639 20.02 3.30 1.09
CA THR A 639 20.55 2.59 -0.09
C THR A 639 21.80 3.23 -0.67
N ALA A 640 22.21 4.44 -0.24
CA ALA A 640 23.50 5.01 -0.58
C ALA A 640 24.65 4.15 -0.02
N PHE A 641 24.50 3.65 1.21
CA PHE A 641 25.47 2.79 1.90
C PHE A 641 25.57 1.36 1.35
N GLU A 642 24.69 0.96 0.44
CA GLU A 642 24.70 -0.39 -0.14
C GLU A 642 25.65 -0.45 -1.35
N PRO A 643 26.60 -1.41 -1.44
CA PRO A 643 27.57 -1.48 -2.54
C PRO A 643 26.98 -1.59 -3.96
N MET A 644 25.68 -1.84 -4.08
CA MET A 644 24.96 -1.82 -5.34
C MET A 644 24.72 -0.39 -5.87
N SER A 645 24.72 0.63 -5.00
CA SER A 645 24.64 2.06 -5.37
C SER A 645 25.80 2.48 -6.26
N GLY A 646 26.99 1.88 -6.06
CA GLY A 646 28.23 2.23 -6.75
C GLY A 646 28.66 3.69 -6.59
N LEU A 647 28.13 4.39 -5.59
CA LEU A 647 28.62 5.70 -5.16
C LEU A 647 30.00 5.53 -4.51
N ASP A 648 30.90 6.49 -4.70
CA ASP A 648 32.10 6.60 -3.88
C ASP A 648 31.81 7.21 -2.49
N GLU A 649 32.83 7.31 -1.65
CA GLU A 649 32.74 7.86 -0.29
C GLU A 649 32.23 9.31 -0.23
N ALA A 650 32.63 10.16 -1.18
CA ALA A 650 32.22 11.55 -1.23
C ALA A 650 30.79 11.67 -1.78
N GLU A 651 30.47 10.92 -2.84
CA GLU A 651 29.11 10.86 -3.41
C GLU A 651 28.09 10.32 -2.39
N LEU A 652 28.48 9.31 -1.58
CA LEU A 652 27.68 8.76 -0.48
C LEU A 652 27.46 9.79 0.63
N GLU A 653 28.51 10.48 1.09
CA GLU A 653 28.37 11.48 2.16
C GLU A 653 27.57 12.71 1.67
N GLU A 654 27.65 13.10 0.39
CA GLU A 654 26.83 14.17 -0.22
C GLU A 654 25.35 13.77 -0.38
N GLU A 655 25.06 12.56 -0.85
CA GLU A 655 23.70 12.00 -0.94
C GLU A 655 23.05 11.98 0.45
N VAL A 656 23.68 11.32 1.43
CA VAL A 656 23.10 11.19 2.78
C VAL A 656 22.94 12.55 3.45
N ASP A 657 23.89 13.49 3.28
CA ASP A 657 23.76 14.86 3.78
C ASP A 657 22.57 15.60 3.15
N THR A 658 22.37 15.47 1.84
CA THR A 658 21.27 16.09 1.10
C THR A 658 19.91 15.55 1.58
N GLN A 659 19.78 14.23 1.70
CA GLN A 659 18.56 13.62 2.25
C GLN A 659 18.31 14.05 3.70
N MET A 660 19.34 14.07 4.57
CA MET A 660 19.21 14.50 5.96
C MET A 660 18.81 15.97 6.10
N GLY A 661 19.33 16.85 5.24
CA GLY A 661 18.95 18.26 5.19
C GLY A 661 17.47 18.45 4.87
N MET A 662 16.95 17.73 3.87
CA MET A 662 15.53 17.76 3.50
C MET A 662 14.64 17.13 4.57
N LEU A 663 15.02 15.97 5.12
CA LEU A 663 14.28 15.27 6.18
C LEU A 663 14.10 16.13 7.43
N LEU A 664 15.13 16.88 7.83
CA LEU A 664 15.04 17.84 8.94
C LEU A 664 14.17 19.06 8.58
N GLY A 665 14.09 19.44 7.31
CA GLY A 665 13.20 20.50 6.82
C GLY A 665 11.73 20.09 6.76
N SER A 666 11.44 18.83 6.41
CA SER A 666 10.10 18.33 6.09
C SER A 666 9.29 17.80 7.29
N THR A 667 9.58 18.24 8.52
CA THR A 667 8.92 17.75 9.75
C THR A 667 7.77 18.62 10.25
N THR A 668 7.44 19.74 9.59
CA THR A 668 6.46 20.76 10.06
C THR A 668 6.76 21.26 11.49
N ASN A 669 8.04 21.29 11.86
CA ASN A 669 8.54 21.55 13.22
C ASN A 669 7.94 20.62 14.30
N ALA A 670 7.40 19.45 13.93
CA ALA A 670 6.86 18.45 14.85
C ALA A 670 7.96 17.53 15.41
N GLY A 671 9.12 17.43 14.74
CA GLY A 671 10.20 16.55 15.17
C GLY A 671 9.87 15.06 15.00
N VAL A 672 9.10 14.72 13.97
CA VAL A 672 8.82 13.37 13.46
C VAL A 672 8.80 13.43 11.93
N LEU A 673 8.85 12.28 11.25
CA LEU A 673 8.52 12.20 9.83
C LEU A 673 7.02 11.96 9.62
N HIS A 674 6.54 12.45 8.48
CA HIS A 674 5.16 12.33 8.00
C HIS A 674 5.07 11.32 6.85
N GLU A 675 3.85 11.02 6.40
CA GLU A 675 3.63 10.22 5.19
C GLU A 675 4.06 10.98 3.93
N SER A 676 3.43 12.12 3.67
CA SER A 676 3.77 13.01 2.56
C SER A 676 3.88 14.46 3.02
N VAL A 677 4.67 15.25 2.28
CA VAL A 677 4.88 16.69 2.49
C VAL A 677 4.89 17.37 1.13
N ASN A 678 4.20 18.49 1.00
CA ASN A 678 4.24 19.28 -0.22
C ASN A 678 5.65 19.84 -0.43
N SER A 679 6.24 19.55 -1.59
CA SER A 679 7.62 19.92 -1.95
C SER A 679 7.89 21.44 -1.89
N TRP A 680 6.83 22.25 -1.95
CA TRP A 680 6.87 23.72 -1.89
C TRP A 680 6.25 24.31 -0.61
N SER A 681 5.63 23.50 0.27
CA SER A 681 5.02 23.97 1.51
C SER A 681 5.11 22.93 2.64
N GLY A 682 6.02 23.17 3.60
CA GLY A 682 6.25 22.27 4.73
C GLY A 682 5.12 22.21 5.78
N GLU A 683 4.05 22.98 5.60
CA GLU A 683 2.84 22.92 6.43
C GLU A 683 1.72 22.05 5.83
N ASP A 684 1.85 21.66 4.55
CA ASP A 684 0.85 20.90 3.79
C ASP A 684 1.29 19.42 3.68
N PHE A 685 1.12 18.69 4.78
CA PHE A 685 1.57 17.31 4.99
C PHE A 685 0.40 16.35 5.30
N THR A 686 0.58 15.05 5.09
CA THR A 686 -0.36 13.99 5.51
C THR A 686 0.20 13.14 6.65
N ARG A 687 -0.69 12.68 7.55
CA ARG A 687 -0.46 11.73 8.66
C ARG A 687 0.73 12.05 9.57
N SER A 688 0.43 12.61 10.76
CA SER A 688 1.48 12.93 11.75
C SER A 688 2.00 11.71 12.50
N TRP A 689 1.27 10.59 12.53
CA TRP A 689 1.56 9.45 13.40
C TRP A 689 1.66 8.17 12.55
N PHE A 690 2.83 7.97 11.96
CA PHE A 690 3.08 6.89 11.01
C PHE A 690 4.42 6.22 11.34
N GLY A 691 4.38 4.99 11.87
CA GLY A 691 5.56 4.36 12.48
C GLY A 691 6.64 3.95 11.48
N TRP A 692 6.24 3.59 10.27
CA TRP A 692 7.11 3.02 9.24
C TRP A 692 8.25 3.95 8.78
N PRO A 693 8.00 5.20 8.30
CA PRO A 693 9.09 6.11 7.96
C PRO A 693 9.93 6.52 9.18
N ASN A 694 9.31 6.61 10.36
CA ASN A 694 10.00 6.99 11.60
C ASN A 694 10.94 5.88 12.12
N GLY A 695 10.58 4.60 11.93
CA GLY A 695 11.46 3.45 12.19
C GLY A 695 12.64 3.36 11.21
N LEU A 696 12.36 3.46 9.90
CA LEU A 696 13.39 3.50 8.85
C LEU A 696 14.37 4.68 9.04
N PHE A 697 13.89 5.83 9.51
CA PHE A 697 14.75 6.96 9.85
C PHE A 697 15.71 6.60 10.99
N GLY A 698 15.23 5.87 12.00
CA GLY A 698 16.09 5.32 13.05
C GLY A 698 17.18 4.39 12.51
N GLU A 699 16.83 3.51 11.55
CA GLU A 699 17.82 2.67 10.86
C GLU A 699 18.87 3.52 10.12
N LEU A 700 18.46 4.61 9.45
CA LEU A 700 19.40 5.51 8.76
C LEU A 700 20.40 6.15 9.73
N ILE A 701 19.96 6.61 10.91
CA ILE A 701 20.86 7.16 11.94
C ILE A 701 21.83 6.09 12.46
N LEU A 702 21.37 4.85 12.67
CA LEU A 702 22.26 3.75 13.04
C LEU A 702 23.26 3.42 11.93
N ARG A 703 22.83 3.40 10.67
CA ARG A 703 23.74 3.20 9.52
C ARG A 703 24.80 4.30 9.43
N MET A 704 24.43 5.55 9.68
CA MET A 704 25.35 6.69 9.76
C MET A 704 26.37 6.55 10.90
N ARG A 705 25.98 6.00 12.06
CA ARG A 705 26.91 5.69 13.17
C ARG A 705 27.85 4.55 12.79
N ASP A 706 27.31 3.42 12.35
CA ASP A 706 28.06 2.20 12.09
C ASP A 706 29.09 2.41 10.96
N TYR A 707 28.75 3.25 9.97
CA TYR A 707 29.67 3.74 8.94
C TYR A 707 30.82 4.60 9.51
N GLN A 708 30.59 5.44 10.52
CA GLN A 708 31.66 6.20 11.18
C GLN A 708 32.58 5.32 12.03
N GLU A 709 31.99 4.40 12.81
CA GLU A 709 32.73 3.48 13.67
C GLU A 709 33.60 2.51 12.86
N GLY A 710 33.04 1.93 11.80
CA GLY A 710 33.74 1.01 10.90
C GLY A 710 34.96 1.63 10.20
N ARG A 711 35.03 2.97 10.11
CA ARG A 711 36.16 3.72 9.55
C ARG A 711 37.28 4.00 10.55
N GLY A 712 37.16 3.53 11.79
CA GLY A 712 38.25 3.58 12.78
C GLY A 712 38.62 4.97 13.27
N ARG A 713 37.70 5.95 13.18
CA ARG A 713 37.84 7.29 13.80
C ARG A 713 37.75 7.17 15.32
N GLY A 714 38.85 6.70 15.92
CA GLY A 714 38.90 6.25 17.31
C GLY A 714 38.71 7.34 18.36
N GLN A 715 38.34 6.91 19.57
CA GLN A 715 38.13 7.76 20.74
C GLN A 715 39.28 8.77 20.94
N GLY A 716 38.98 10.07 20.81
CA GLY A 716 39.92 11.16 21.09
C GLY A 716 40.37 12.00 19.88
N GLN A 717 40.03 11.62 18.65
CA GLN A 717 39.99 12.59 17.55
C GLN A 717 38.67 13.36 17.57
N ALA A 718 38.64 14.56 16.98
CA ALA A 718 37.41 15.33 16.85
C ALA A 718 36.41 14.55 16.01
N MET A 719 35.12 14.58 16.38
CA MET A 719 34.10 13.89 15.60
C MET A 719 33.96 14.56 14.22
N GLU A 720 34.34 13.83 13.18
CA GLU A 720 34.23 14.21 11.77
C GLU A 720 33.40 13.17 11.02
N GLY A 721 32.59 13.62 10.07
CA GLY A 721 31.60 12.82 9.34
C GLY A 721 30.16 13.13 9.76
N LEU A 722 29.21 12.55 9.02
CA LEU A 722 27.76 12.81 9.04
C LEU A 722 27.18 13.25 10.41
N LEU A 723 27.01 12.37 11.41
CA LEU A 723 26.40 12.69 12.73
C LEU A 723 27.06 13.87 13.49
N ALA A 724 28.31 14.21 13.17
CA ALA A 724 29.06 15.32 13.77
C ALA A 724 28.89 16.66 13.02
N LYS A 725 28.06 16.67 11.97
CA LYS A 725 27.61 17.88 11.27
C LYS A 725 26.53 18.61 12.09
N SER A 726 26.26 19.84 11.68
CA SER A 726 25.20 20.71 12.17
C SER A 726 24.36 21.13 10.96
N TRP A 727 23.07 20.81 10.95
CA TRP A 727 22.14 21.10 9.84
C TRP A 727 21.25 22.29 10.18
N GLN A 728 21.85 23.33 10.76
CA GLN A 728 21.21 24.48 11.40
C GLN A 728 21.17 25.70 10.47
#